data_AF-A0A1F3YBR4-F1
#
_entry.id   AF-A0A1F3YBR4-F1
#
_cell.length_a   1.000
_cell.length_b   1.000
_cell.length_c   1.000
_cell.angle_alpha   90.00
_cell.angle_beta   90.00
_cell.angle_gamma   90.00
#
_symmetry.space_group_name_H-M   'P 1'
#
loop_
_entity.id
_entity.type
_entity.pdbx_description
1 polymer ?
#
loop_
_entity_poly.entity_id
_entity_poly.type
_entity_poly.pdbx_seq_one_letter_code
_entity_poly.pdbx_strand_id
1 'polypeptide(L)'
;MIPVTLGRRGFIAVFLLCFSPAYAQAPKCAAQLEQLVRETETQRLHELYYLIPDGTRDPKTGDITLDLTRSKTLLLPELKKRGFVPDEVVVELDRQRFFQIPEGQNTIRIKAGPTNRMRDCRIVFKQDGKEVHVTETRLFESTDFPVVDKIDYAKYPLPEWRVPDEFAKRKGIDPELVRLSAQLQRENINWTISDKASPALKRAFEKYGSDLKLSITFGRDKRTPTAISIYNQKTRKSLPARLEDIHITGGAAFNWNFFDWDSEFVKRYLRFFDGWLAEKMRKFKLKTQEPNGAVPRELRANMTSYHREHNVKLGEVTPNREYFNPPLTGWSERQVLRWDPAKAGKVLPEMIQSSEKQRAWLLKHHSVTDENRKLIGFRWTNLGSGRDNAARGLDEGALGVDLITYYKMMMDQEREFHLMLGNWNKAEEIGKAADELKSIINQRYWSDKYGMYVDLVASGKSWKQDSNLAATGFWPAMGGVPDEAKMERMIQDNLRNPKRFGGDFPPSTSKDSPHYNPAGHYWRGGGWPPDFVFFGDLLFENGKRAEAARLHGDVLRSYTMASKAYQNGDSPRAWINGKVGADEASEMSERGTVFEFYGLKEDGNPTFGREFRPDGSAHETRKNFAGWGSAPPLESLRTIMGFDAVPAFAGPKRDLNRWVWTLLTDRQFSYHQVKANPALKPLVEYLTSNPKPDFESFNKVLASGDRRLREEIQRLGRGYLEVSPTFDPKAQTEVKNLVYDGVQFEMRIEKLDGDNHVRLTLKSDRKIPVQFNRNWTGDETTDSAAASSKILEIGGDTPVIDLYLTPTKKPPQVIGITPDHNLDTPNRLSAA
;
A
#
# COMPACT_ATOMS: atom_id res chain seq x y z
N MET A 1 5.69 -41.79 -28.56
CA MET A 1 6.70 -41.60 -29.62
C MET A 1 6.17 -40.58 -30.61
N ILE A 2 6.93 -39.49 -30.78
CA ILE A 2 6.92 -38.44 -31.83
C ILE A 2 5.72 -37.45 -31.84
N PRO A 3 5.99 -36.12 -31.83
CA PRO A 3 5.03 -35.04 -31.59
C PRO A 3 4.50 -34.43 -32.90
N VAL A 4 3.35 -33.76 -32.84
CA VAL A 4 2.88 -32.90 -33.95
C VAL A 4 2.84 -31.45 -33.49
N THR A 5 3.76 -30.69 -34.07
CA THR A 5 3.89 -29.24 -34.08
C THR A 5 2.67 -28.60 -34.76
N LEU A 6 1.91 -27.80 -34.00
CA LEU A 6 0.80 -26.99 -34.53
C LEU A 6 1.35 -25.70 -35.15
N GLY A 7 1.68 -25.77 -36.44
CA GLY A 7 1.88 -24.60 -37.30
C GLY A 7 0.73 -24.44 -38.28
N ARG A 8 0.10 -23.25 -38.31
CA ARG A 8 -0.75 -22.58 -39.34
C ARG A 8 -1.62 -23.38 -40.36
N ARG A 9 -1.82 -24.70 -40.23
CA ARG A 9 -2.61 -25.52 -41.16
C ARG A 9 -3.68 -26.41 -40.47
N GLY A 10 -4.11 -26.05 -39.26
CA GLY A 10 -5.27 -26.67 -38.60
C GLY A 10 -6.63 -26.23 -39.16
N PHE A 11 -6.66 -25.18 -40.00
CA PHE A 11 -7.89 -24.56 -40.49
C PHE A 11 -8.65 -25.37 -41.54
N ILE A 12 -7.99 -26.34 -42.20
CA ILE A 12 -8.60 -27.09 -43.32
C ILE A 12 -9.23 -28.41 -42.85
N ALA A 13 -8.79 -28.97 -41.71
CA ALA A 13 -9.30 -30.27 -41.23
C ALA A 13 -10.70 -30.19 -40.61
N VAL A 14 -11.08 -29.05 -40.00
CA VAL A 14 -12.42 -28.87 -39.40
C VAL A 14 -13.46 -28.46 -40.46
N PHE A 15 -13.04 -27.77 -41.53
CA PHE A 15 -13.96 -27.36 -42.60
C PHE A 15 -14.40 -28.52 -43.51
N LEU A 16 -13.61 -29.60 -43.60
CA LEU A 16 -13.90 -30.75 -44.47
C LEU A 16 -14.72 -31.88 -43.82
N LEU A 17 -14.93 -31.86 -42.50
CA LEU A 17 -15.77 -32.86 -41.81
C LEU A 17 -17.25 -32.49 -41.73
N CYS A 18 -17.64 -31.27 -42.14
CA CYS A 18 -19.02 -30.76 -42.04
C CYS A 18 -19.88 -30.97 -43.29
N PHE A 19 -19.36 -31.59 -44.36
CA PHE A 19 -20.12 -31.85 -45.60
C PHE A 19 -20.63 -33.30 -45.72
N SER A 20 -20.88 -33.97 -44.59
CA SER A 20 -21.76 -35.14 -44.56
C SER A 20 -23.18 -34.68 -44.20
N PRO A 21 -24.21 -34.97 -45.03
CA PRO A 21 -25.59 -34.58 -44.76
C PRO A 21 -26.19 -35.19 -43.47
N ALA A 22 -25.46 -36.07 -42.77
CA ALA A 22 -25.87 -36.68 -41.51
C ALA A 22 -25.54 -35.87 -40.24
N TYR A 23 -24.67 -34.83 -40.32
CA TYR A 23 -24.28 -34.03 -39.13
C TYR A 23 -25.00 -32.67 -39.00
N ALA A 24 -25.82 -32.30 -39.99
CA ALA A 24 -26.48 -30.99 -40.06
C ALA A 24 -27.74 -30.83 -39.17
N GLN A 25 -28.12 -31.84 -38.37
CA GLN A 25 -29.37 -31.82 -37.59
C GLN A 25 -29.21 -32.00 -36.06
N ALA A 26 -28.02 -31.74 -35.49
CA ALA A 26 -27.83 -31.81 -34.04
C ALA A 26 -27.76 -30.38 -33.41
N PRO A 27 -28.76 -29.94 -32.61
CA PRO A 27 -28.76 -28.62 -31.95
C PRO A 27 -27.51 -28.34 -31.10
N LYS A 28 -26.90 -29.40 -30.56
CA LYS A 28 -25.65 -29.33 -29.77
C LYS A 28 -24.44 -28.91 -30.60
N CYS A 29 -24.37 -29.29 -31.88
CA CYS A 29 -23.23 -28.96 -32.74
C CYS A 29 -23.30 -27.50 -33.20
N ALA A 30 -24.50 -26.99 -33.50
CA ALA A 30 -24.72 -25.58 -33.80
C ALA A 30 -24.40 -24.67 -32.61
N ALA A 31 -24.83 -25.06 -31.39
CA ALA A 31 -24.51 -24.31 -30.17
C ALA A 31 -23.00 -24.31 -29.85
N GLN A 32 -22.30 -25.43 -30.07
CA GLN A 32 -20.83 -25.51 -29.92
C GLN A 32 -20.10 -24.68 -30.97
N LEU A 33 -20.58 -24.65 -32.21
CA LEU A 33 -20.02 -23.80 -33.27
C LEU A 33 -20.25 -22.32 -32.98
N GLU A 34 -21.46 -21.94 -32.57
CA GLU A 34 -21.76 -20.56 -32.14
C GLU A 34 -20.92 -20.13 -30.95
N GLN A 35 -20.72 -21.01 -29.97
CA GLN A 35 -19.85 -20.75 -28.83
C GLN A 35 -18.40 -20.55 -29.29
N LEU A 36 -17.87 -21.43 -30.13
CA LEU A 36 -16.49 -21.32 -30.65
C LEU A 36 -16.30 -20.05 -31.49
N VAL A 37 -17.30 -19.69 -32.31
CA VAL A 37 -17.29 -18.44 -33.10
C VAL A 37 -17.33 -17.23 -32.18
N ARG A 38 -18.19 -17.22 -31.16
CA ARG A 38 -18.25 -16.14 -30.16
C ARG A 38 -16.95 -16.01 -29.36
N GLU A 39 -16.35 -17.14 -28.96
CA GLU A 39 -15.06 -17.18 -28.25
C GLU A 39 -13.94 -16.62 -29.14
N THR A 40 -13.90 -17.02 -30.42
CA THR A 40 -12.93 -16.53 -31.41
C THR A 40 -13.13 -15.03 -31.70
N GLU A 41 -14.37 -14.58 -31.80
CA GLU A 41 -14.71 -13.16 -32.00
C GLU A 41 -14.37 -12.32 -30.77
N THR A 42 -14.65 -12.82 -29.57
CA THR A 42 -14.28 -12.19 -28.29
C THR A 42 -12.76 -12.07 -28.18
N GLN A 43 -12.02 -13.14 -28.50
CA GLN A 43 -10.56 -13.13 -28.48
C GLN A 43 -9.98 -12.15 -29.50
N ARG A 44 -10.53 -12.11 -30.72
CA ARG A 44 -10.15 -11.13 -31.75
C ARG A 44 -10.42 -9.68 -31.31
N LEU A 45 -11.58 -9.41 -30.71
CA LEU A 45 -11.92 -8.08 -30.20
C LEU A 45 -11.00 -7.68 -29.04
N HIS A 46 -10.67 -8.61 -28.16
CA HIS A 46 -9.70 -8.42 -27.10
C HIS A 46 -8.34 -8.00 -27.68
N GLU A 47 -7.81 -8.72 -28.68
CA GLU A 47 -6.55 -8.34 -29.35
C GLU A 47 -6.59 -6.93 -29.95
N LEU A 48 -7.74 -6.49 -30.47
CA LEU A 48 -7.92 -5.13 -31.00
C LEU A 48 -8.00 -4.06 -29.91
N TYR A 49 -8.64 -4.36 -28.78
CA TYR A 49 -8.71 -3.44 -27.64
C TYR A 49 -7.33 -3.16 -27.06
N TYR A 50 -6.49 -4.18 -26.98
CA TYR A 50 -5.13 -4.07 -26.44
C TYR A 50 -4.07 -3.87 -27.54
N LEU A 51 -4.47 -3.38 -28.72
CA LEU A 51 -3.54 -3.10 -29.79
C LEU A 51 -2.55 -2.02 -29.33
N ILE A 52 -1.26 -2.36 -29.33
CA ILE A 52 -0.14 -1.43 -29.09
C ILE A 52 0.38 -0.97 -30.46
N PRO A 53 0.70 0.33 -30.65
CA PRO A 53 1.35 0.82 -31.87
C PRO A 53 2.64 0.06 -32.17
N ASP A 54 2.91 -0.23 -33.43
CA ASP A 54 4.21 -0.76 -33.85
C ASP A 54 5.19 0.40 -34.05
N GLY A 55 6.43 0.24 -33.58
CA GLY A 55 7.42 1.29 -33.76
C GLY A 55 8.76 1.04 -33.10
N THR A 56 9.73 1.85 -33.51
CA THR A 56 11.12 1.82 -33.05
C THR A 56 11.59 3.23 -32.70
N ARG A 57 12.62 3.31 -31.85
CA ARG A 57 13.30 4.56 -31.53
C ARG A 57 14.74 4.49 -32.02
N ASP A 58 15.16 5.49 -32.76
CA ASP A 58 16.54 5.62 -33.21
C ASP A 58 17.47 5.87 -32.00
N PRO A 59 18.50 5.03 -31.79
CA PRO A 59 19.36 5.11 -30.60
C PRO A 59 20.35 6.29 -30.60
N LYS A 60 20.50 7.02 -31.73
CA LYS A 60 21.40 8.18 -31.85
C LYS A 60 20.64 9.49 -31.84
N THR A 61 19.58 9.57 -32.65
CA THR A 61 18.79 10.80 -32.83
C THR A 61 17.62 10.88 -31.86
N GLY A 62 17.17 9.73 -31.35
CA GLY A 62 16.00 9.60 -30.51
C GLY A 62 14.66 9.75 -31.23
N ASP A 63 14.67 9.92 -32.57
CA ASP A 63 13.48 9.93 -33.41
C ASP A 63 12.68 8.64 -33.26
N ILE A 64 11.36 8.76 -33.24
CA ILE A 64 10.44 7.62 -33.19
C ILE A 64 9.93 7.36 -34.61
N THR A 65 9.97 6.11 -35.05
CA THR A 65 9.33 5.65 -36.28
C THR A 65 8.19 4.72 -35.91
N LEU A 66 6.97 5.01 -36.36
CA LEU A 66 5.80 4.17 -36.10
C LEU A 66 5.34 3.50 -37.39
N ASP A 67 5.06 2.21 -37.31
CA ASP A 67 4.38 1.46 -38.36
C ASP A 67 2.89 1.35 -37.99
N LEU A 68 2.05 1.92 -38.85
CA LEU A 68 0.62 2.02 -38.67
C LEU A 68 -0.14 0.94 -39.45
N THR A 69 0.57 0.03 -40.14
CA THR A 69 -0.02 -0.99 -40.99
C THR A 69 -0.99 -1.85 -40.19
N ARG A 70 -0.60 -2.32 -39.00
CA ARG A 70 -1.46 -3.15 -38.14
C ARG A 70 -2.70 -2.39 -37.67
N SER A 71 -2.55 -1.14 -37.24
CA SER A 71 -3.67 -0.29 -36.83
C SER A 71 -4.64 -0.01 -37.99
N LYS A 72 -4.14 0.24 -39.20
CA LYS A 72 -5.00 0.48 -40.36
C LYS A 72 -5.68 -0.78 -40.89
N THR A 73 -4.98 -1.92 -40.89
CA THR A 73 -5.50 -3.16 -41.47
C THR A 73 -6.39 -3.95 -40.53
N LEU A 74 -6.18 -3.85 -39.21
CA LEU A 74 -6.96 -4.61 -38.23
C LEU A 74 -8.08 -3.76 -37.60
N LEU A 75 -7.79 -2.51 -37.21
CA LEU A 75 -8.71 -1.70 -36.40
C LEU A 75 -9.69 -0.86 -37.23
N LEU A 76 -9.24 -0.17 -38.29
CA LEU A 76 -10.14 0.63 -39.13
C LEU A 76 -11.31 -0.17 -39.74
N PRO A 77 -11.12 -1.39 -40.26
CA PRO A 77 -12.24 -2.19 -40.76
C PRO A 77 -13.24 -2.54 -39.66
N GLU A 78 -12.77 -2.80 -38.44
CA GLU A 78 -13.64 -3.10 -37.31
C GLU A 78 -14.44 -1.87 -36.86
N LEU A 79 -13.81 -0.69 -36.85
CA LEU A 79 -14.51 0.58 -36.62
C LEU A 79 -15.61 0.80 -37.67
N LYS A 80 -15.30 0.61 -38.94
CA LYS A 80 -16.26 0.78 -40.05
C LYS A 80 -17.47 -0.17 -39.92
N LYS A 81 -17.23 -1.44 -39.54
CA LYS A 81 -18.33 -2.40 -39.28
C LYS A 81 -19.28 -1.93 -38.18
N ARG A 82 -18.78 -1.17 -37.22
CA ARG A 82 -19.54 -0.61 -36.09
C ARG A 82 -20.10 0.79 -36.38
N GLY A 83 -20.02 1.25 -37.62
CA GLY A 83 -20.55 2.54 -38.06
C GLY A 83 -19.62 3.73 -37.80
N PHE A 84 -18.37 3.50 -37.37
CA PHE A 84 -17.39 4.55 -37.19
C PHE A 84 -16.48 4.65 -38.42
N VAL A 85 -16.45 5.83 -39.03
CA VAL A 85 -15.57 6.18 -40.14
C VAL A 85 -14.70 7.36 -39.67
N PRO A 86 -13.55 7.08 -39.03
CA PRO A 86 -12.68 8.14 -38.54
C PRO A 86 -12.26 9.09 -39.67
N ASP A 87 -12.50 10.38 -39.50
CA ASP A 87 -12.07 11.46 -40.41
C ASP A 87 -10.66 11.97 -40.06
N GLU A 88 -10.20 11.70 -38.84
CA GLU A 88 -8.90 12.09 -38.33
C GLU A 88 -8.24 10.91 -37.61
N VAL A 89 -7.00 10.59 -37.97
CA VAL A 89 -6.13 9.67 -37.22
C VAL A 89 -4.89 10.43 -36.79
N VAL A 90 -4.69 10.54 -35.48
CA VAL A 90 -3.56 11.26 -34.90
C VAL A 90 -2.70 10.35 -34.06
N VAL A 91 -1.41 10.64 -34.05
CA VAL A 91 -0.49 10.12 -33.05
C VAL A 91 -0.49 11.08 -31.87
N GLU A 92 -0.89 10.61 -30.70
CA GLU A 92 -0.70 11.31 -29.44
C GLU A 92 0.68 10.96 -28.87
N LEU A 93 1.49 11.98 -28.59
CA LEU A 93 2.78 11.88 -27.90
C LEU A 93 2.73 12.68 -26.60
N ASP A 94 3.13 12.06 -25.49
CA ASP A 94 3.13 12.66 -24.14
C ASP A 94 1.77 13.30 -23.75
N ARG A 95 0.65 12.62 -24.03
CA ARG A 95 -0.75 13.06 -23.79
C ARG A 95 -1.22 14.35 -24.47
N GLN A 96 -0.36 15.10 -25.16
CA GLN A 96 -0.70 16.47 -25.59
C GLN A 96 -0.31 16.79 -27.03
N ARG A 97 0.73 16.15 -27.57
CA ARG A 97 1.20 16.48 -28.92
C ARG A 97 0.54 15.56 -29.92
N PHE A 98 -0.23 16.16 -30.82
CA PHE A 98 -0.88 15.43 -31.89
C PHE A 98 -0.09 15.59 -33.19
N PHE A 99 0.16 14.48 -33.86
CA PHE A 99 0.69 14.46 -35.22
C PHE A 99 -0.36 13.81 -36.10
N GLN A 100 -0.97 14.61 -36.98
CA GLN A 100 -1.91 14.08 -37.95
C GLN A 100 -1.18 13.16 -38.92
N ILE A 101 -1.74 11.97 -39.16
CA ILE A 101 -1.18 11.00 -40.09
C ILE A 101 -1.60 11.39 -41.50
N PRO A 102 -0.67 11.72 -42.42
CA PRO A 102 -1.01 12.07 -43.79
C PRO A 102 -1.70 10.91 -44.52
N GLU A 103 -2.61 11.25 -45.42
CA GLU A 103 -3.31 10.28 -46.25
C GLU A 103 -2.29 9.43 -47.06
N GLY A 104 -2.48 8.11 -47.08
CA GLY A 104 -1.59 7.17 -47.79
C GLY A 104 -0.30 6.74 -47.06
N GLN A 105 0.11 7.39 -45.95
CA GLN A 105 1.33 6.98 -45.23
C GLN A 105 1.08 5.88 -44.19
N ASN A 106 1.78 4.74 -44.31
CA ASN A 106 1.74 3.67 -43.31
C ASN A 106 2.86 3.77 -42.28
N THR A 107 3.82 4.66 -42.48
CA THR A 107 4.92 4.89 -41.56
C THR A 107 5.04 6.39 -41.30
N ILE A 108 5.19 6.78 -40.04
CA ILE A 108 5.42 8.16 -39.64
C ILE A 108 6.69 8.25 -38.81
N ARG A 109 7.51 9.27 -39.08
CA ARG A 109 8.71 9.59 -38.30
C ARG A 109 8.49 10.87 -37.51
N ILE A 110 8.67 10.78 -36.20
CA ILE A 110 8.40 11.84 -35.24
C ILE A 110 9.70 12.26 -34.58
N LYS A 111 9.99 13.57 -34.62
CA LYS A 111 11.10 14.18 -33.89
C LYS A 111 10.80 14.12 -32.39
N ALA A 112 11.39 13.16 -31.69
CA ALA A 112 11.05 12.84 -30.31
C ALA A 112 12.11 13.30 -29.29
N GLY A 113 13.15 14.01 -29.74
CA GLY A 113 14.21 14.52 -28.87
C GLY A 113 15.18 13.41 -28.43
N PRO A 114 16.11 13.71 -27.51
CA PRO A 114 17.23 12.81 -27.18
C PRO A 114 16.77 11.48 -26.59
N THR A 115 17.56 10.43 -26.78
CA THR A 115 17.24 9.05 -26.38
C THR A 115 17.06 8.86 -24.88
N ASN A 116 17.67 9.72 -24.07
CA ASN A 116 17.54 9.72 -22.62
C ASN A 116 16.18 10.23 -22.10
N ARG A 117 15.26 10.64 -22.97
CA ARG A 117 13.91 11.09 -22.61
C ARG A 117 12.88 9.99 -22.81
N MET A 118 12.10 9.64 -21.80
CA MET A 118 10.95 8.75 -21.96
C MET A 118 9.86 9.42 -22.83
N ARG A 119 9.29 8.66 -23.76
CA ARG A 119 8.17 9.09 -24.61
C ARG A 119 7.08 8.04 -24.64
N ASP A 120 5.83 8.47 -24.48
CA ASP A 120 4.68 7.60 -24.67
C ASP A 120 3.91 7.99 -25.93
N CYS A 121 3.53 6.96 -26.68
CA CYS A 121 2.87 7.10 -27.97
C CYS A 121 1.59 6.28 -28.00
N ARG A 122 0.51 6.88 -28.52
CA ARG A 122 -0.76 6.22 -28.82
C ARG A 122 -1.27 6.68 -30.18
N ILE A 123 -2.13 5.87 -30.81
CA ILE A 123 -2.86 6.26 -32.01
C ILE A 123 -4.31 6.50 -31.58
N VAL A 124 -4.82 7.68 -31.91
CA VAL A 124 -6.17 8.14 -31.61
C VAL A 124 -6.93 8.26 -32.92
N PHE A 125 -8.04 7.54 -33.01
CA PHE A 125 -8.99 7.62 -34.11
C PHE A 125 -10.13 8.53 -33.67
N LYS A 126 -10.43 9.55 -34.47
CA LYS A 126 -11.48 10.52 -34.20
C LYS A 126 -12.46 10.61 -35.37
N GLN A 127 -13.69 10.94 -35.03
CA GLN A 127 -14.76 11.25 -35.97
C GLN A 127 -15.52 12.47 -35.44
N ASP A 128 -15.69 13.50 -36.27
CA ASP A 128 -16.37 14.75 -35.89
C ASP A 128 -15.78 15.38 -34.61
N GLY A 129 -14.45 15.29 -34.46
CA GLY A 129 -13.72 15.78 -33.29
C GLY A 129 -13.83 14.93 -32.01
N LYS A 130 -14.57 13.81 -32.04
CA LYS A 130 -14.71 12.89 -30.89
C LYS A 130 -13.81 11.68 -31.05
N GLU A 131 -13.16 11.26 -29.97
CA GLU A 131 -12.41 10.00 -29.97
C GLU A 131 -13.36 8.81 -30.11
N VAL A 132 -13.08 7.91 -31.05
CA VAL A 132 -13.82 6.66 -31.26
C VAL A 132 -12.99 5.43 -30.94
N HIS A 133 -11.66 5.53 -31.00
CA HIS A 133 -10.78 4.48 -30.47
C HIS A 133 -9.41 5.06 -30.13
N VAL A 134 -8.82 4.59 -29.02
CA VAL A 134 -7.44 4.89 -28.65
C VAL A 134 -6.69 3.61 -28.35
N THR A 135 -5.56 3.43 -29.04
CA THR A 135 -4.68 2.26 -28.85
C THR A 135 -4.00 2.30 -27.48
N GLU A 136 -3.50 1.15 -27.03
CA GLU A 136 -2.65 1.09 -25.85
C GLU A 136 -1.35 1.87 -26.04
N THR A 137 -0.73 2.22 -24.93
CA THR A 137 0.53 2.98 -24.95
C THR A 137 1.69 2.11 -25.42
N ARG A 138 2.47 2.62 -26.39
CA ARG A 138 3.85 2.19 -26.59
C ARG A 138 4.81 3.16 -25.91
N LEU A 139 5.67 2.62 -25.07
CA LEU A 139 6.75 3.36 -24.44
C LEU A 139 8.03 3.24 -25.25
N PHE A 140 8.69 4.37 -25.45
CA PHE A 140 10.03 4.46 -26.00
C PHE A 140 10.94 5.02 -24.90
N GLU A 141 11.66 4.11 -24.23
CA GLU A 141 12.29 4.39 -22.94
C GLU A 141 13.76 4.82 -23.02
N SER A 142 14.20 5.43 -21.92
CA SER A 142 15.57 5.55 -21.45
C SER A 142 15.64 4.87 -20.09
N THR A 143 16.66 4.06 -19.84
CA THR A 143 16.82 3.27 -18.59
C THR A 143 17.64 3.99 -17.51
N ASP A 144 18.15 5.19 -17.77
CA ASP A 144 18.97 5.94 -16.81
C ASP A 144 18.14 7.04 -16.12
N PHE A 145 18.40 7.29 -14.83
CA PHE A 145 17.52 8.10 -13.95
C PHE A 145 18.24 9.27 -13.23
N PRO A 146 17.65 10.47 -13.16
CA PRO A 146 18.08 11.54 -12.27
C PRO A 146 17.62 11.23 -10.85
N VAL A 147 18.47 10.51 -10.12
CA VAL A 147 18.34 10.32 -8.68
C VAL A 147 18.86 11.54 -7.92
N VAL A 148 18.43 11.68 -6.67
CA VAL A 148 19.12 12.55 -5.72
C VAL A 148 20.55 12.04 -5.52
N ASP A 149 21.49 12.96 -5.35
CA ASP A 149 22.86 12.61 -5.00
C ASP A 149 22.90 11.89 -3.64
N LYS A 150 23.36 10.63 -3.67
CA LYS A 150 23.39 9.75 -2.49
C LYS A 150 24.18 10.36 -1.32
N ILE A 151 25.19 11.19 -1.60
CA ILE A 151 26.07 11.78 -0.60
C ILE A 151 25.33 12.75 0.32
N ASP A 152 24.27 13.40 -0.17
CA ASP A 152 23.62 14.46 0.60
C ASP A 152 22.78 13.91 1.74
N TYR A 153 22.02 12.85 1.49
CA TYR A 153 21.21 12.20 2.52
C TYR A 153 22.02 11.35 3.49
N ALA A 154 23.25 10.96 3.14
CA ALA A 154 24.17 10.29 4.06
C ALA A 154 24.50 11.13 5.30
N LYS A 155 24.27 12.46 5.25
CA LYS A 155 24.48 13.38 6.39
C LYS A 155 23.37 13.31 7.44
N TYR A 156 22.17 12.88 7.06
CA TYR A 156 21.05 12.70 7.98
C TYR A 156 21.27 11.36 8.73
N PRO A 157 21.14 11.31 10.05
CA PRO A 157 21.20 10.05 10.80
C PRO A 157 20.22 8.97 10.29
N LEU A 158 20.60 7.70 10.37
CA LEU A 158 19.75 6.57 10.01
C LEU A 158 19.23 5.88 11.27
N PRO A 159 17.99 5.34 11.27
CA PRO A 159 17.49 4.58 12.40
C PRO A 159 18.38 3.37 12.64
N GLU A 160 18.75 3.14 13.90
CA GLU A 160 19.48 1.95 14.32
C GLU A 160 18.66 1.20 15.35
N TRP A 161 18.67 -0.14 15.27
CA TRP A 161 18.10 -1.01 16.28
C TRP A 161 19.19 -1.93 16.80
N ARG A 162 19.34 -1.98 18.13
CA ARG A 162 20.30 -2.84 18.82
C ARG A 162 19.56 -3.70 19.81
N VAL A 163 19.78 -5.00 19.69
CA VAL A 163 19.28 -6.03 20.59
C VAL A 163 20.44 -6.89 21.08
N PRO A 164 20.29 -7.59 22.21
CA PRO A 164 21.30 -8.54 22.66
C PRO A 164 21.59 -9.62 21.59
N ASP A 165 22.87 -9.97 21.40
CA ASP A 165 23.30 -10.96 20.39
C ASP A 165 22.59 -12.30 20.55
N GLU A 166 22.38 -12.74 21.79
CA GLU A 166 21.66 -13.99 22.09
C GLU A 166 20.20 -13.92 21.60
N PHE A 167 19.54 -12.77 21.77
CA PHE A 167 18.18 -12.57 21.30
C PHE A 167 18.12 -12.61 19.76
N ALA A 168 19.02 -11.88 19.09
CA ALA A 168 19.11 -11.86 17.63
C ALA A 168 19.35 -13.27 17.07
N LYS A 169 20.31 -14.02 17.66
CA LYS A 169 20.61 -15.41 17.27
C LYS A 169 19.42 -16.33 17.49
N ARG A 170 18.80 -16.30 18.68
CA ARG A 170 17.63 -17.13 19.03
C ARG A 170 16.44 -16.88 18.11
N LYS A 171 16.21 -15.62 17.72
CA LYS A 171 15.12 -15.24 16.81
C LYS A 171 15.50 -15.34 15.34
N GLY A 172 16.78 -15.57 15.01
CA GLY A 172 17.27 -15.62 13.63
C GLY A 172 17.08 -14.31 12.86
N ILE A 173 17.03 -13.18 13.56
CA ILE A 173 16.84 -11.85 12.97
C ILE A 173 18.16 -11.09 12.93
N ASP A 174 18.30 -10.22 11.94
CA ASP A 174 19.38 -9.26 11.82
C ASP A 174 18.82 -7.82 12.00
N PRO A 175 19.10 -7.17 13.14
CA PRO A 175 18.60 -5.82 13.40
C PRO A 175 19.24 -4.76 12.48
N GLU A 176 20.38 -5.05 11.83
CA GLU A 176 20.98 -4.13 10.85
C GLU A 176 20.09 -3.93 9.62
N LEU A 177 19.13 -4.82 9.36
CA LEU A 177 18.13 -4.64 8.30
C LEU A 177 17.31 -3.35 8.48
N VAL A 178 17.13 -2.85 9.71
CA VAL A 178 16.47 -1.55 9.96
C VAL A 178 17.29 -0.41 9.34
N ARG A 179 18.60 -0.37 9.65
CA ARG A 179 19.53 0.65 9.17
C ARG A 179 19.73 0.55 7.66
N LEU A 180 19.94 -0.67 7.16
CA LEU A 180 20.09 -0.97 5.73
C LEU A 180 18.85 -0.55 4.94
N SER A 181 17.64 -0.86 5.42
CA SER A 181 16.39 -0.52 4.74
C SER A 181 16.19 1.00 4.63
N ALA A 182 16.51 1.75 5.69
CA ALA A 182 16.49 3.21 5.67
C ALA A 182 17.57 3.81 4.77
N GLN A 183 18.76 3.19 4.73
CA GLN A 183 19.83 3.58 3.82
C GLN A 183 19.40 3.40 2.35
N LEU A 184 18.89 2.22 1.99
CA LEU A 184 18.41 1.91 0.65
C LEU A 184 17.30 2.86 0.22
N GLN A 185 16.41 3.28 1.13
CA GLN A 185 15.41 4.29 0.80
C GLN A 185 16.02 5.62 0.39
N ARG A 186 17.05 6.09 1.11
CA ARG A 186 17.72 7.35 0.79
C ARG A 186 18.56 7.30 -0.47
N GLU A 187 19.03 6.12 -0.84
CA GLU A 187 19.71 5.89 -2.11
C GLU A 187 18.76 5.91 -3.32
N ASN A 188 17.45 5.77 -3.09
CA ASN A 188 16.41 5.61 -4.10
C ASN A 188 15.32 6.70 -4.02
N ILE A 189 15.76 7.96 -3.91
CA ILE A 189 14.85 9.11 -3.95
C ILE A 189 14.78 9.65 -5.37
N ASN A 190 13.55 9.78 -5.86
CA ASN A 190 13.23 10.34 -7.16
C ASN A 190 12.81 11.81 -7.02
N TRP A 191 13.08 12.60 -8.05
CA TRP A 191 12.61 13.96 -8.14
C TRP A 191 12.18 14.32 -9.57
N THR A 192 11.30 15.31 -9.67
CA THR A 192 10.93 15.93 -10.94
C THR A 192 10.72 17.44 -10.75
N ILE A 193 10.57 18.17 -11.85
CA ILE A 193 10.29 19.61 -11.86
C ILE A 193 8.83 19.89 -11.54
N SER A 194 8.58 20.99 -10.82
CA SER A 194 7.24 21.51 -10.59
C SER A 194 6.82 22.46 -11.71
N ASP A 195 5.55 22.86 -11.70
CA ASP A 195 5.01 23.92 -12.55
C ASP A 195 5.71 25.27 -12.32
N LYS A 196 6.22 25.52 -11.10
CA LYS A 196 6.97 26.72 -10.71
C LYS A 196 8.40 26.79 -11.26
N ALA A 197 8.96 25.69 -11.77
CA ALA A 197 10.32 25.66 -12.28
C ALA A 197 10.55 26.69 -13.40
N SER A 198 11.72 27.32 -13.40
CA SER A 198 12.10 28.31 -14.42
C SER A 198 12.13 27.70 -15.82
N PRO A 199 11.87 28.47 -16.90
CA PRO A 199 11.96 27.97 -18.27
C PRO A 199 13.35 27.38 -18.61
N ALA A 200 14.41 27.95 -18.03
CA ALA A 200 15.77 27.44 -18.21
C ALA A 200 15.94 26.05 -17.57
N LEU A 201 15.42 25.86 -16.35
CA LEU A 201 15.47 24.57 -15.67
C LEU A 201 14.61 23.53 -16.39
N LYS A 202 13.40 23.89 -16.85
CA LYS A 202 12.54 23.03 -17.67
C LYS A 202 13.27 22.55 -18.92
N ARG A 203 13.89 23.46 -19.70
CA ARG A 203 14.69 23.10 -20.88
C ARG A 203 15.87 22.20 -20.55
N ALA A 204 16.55 22.46 -19.43
CA ALA A 204 17.67 21.62 -19.00
C ALA A 204 17.21 20.22 -18.61
N PHE A 205 16.11 20.10 -17.85
CA PHE A 205 15.50 18.82 -17.49
C PHE A 205 15.10 18.02 -18.73
N GLU A 206 14.47 18.68 -19.70
CA GLU A 206 14.12 18.05 -20.98
C GLU A 206 15.32 17.61 -21.82
N LYS A 207 16.44 18.35 -21.75
CA LYS A 207 17.64 18.10 -22.55
C LYS A 207 18.54 17.03 -21.95
N TYR A 208 18.74 17.08 -20.63
CA TYR A 208 19.77 16.31 -19.95
C TYR A 208 19.20 15.10 -19.19
N GLY A 209 17.91 15.12 -18.82
CA GLY A 209 17.24 14.01 -18.17
C GLY A 209 18.05 13.46 -16.99
N SER A 210 18.45 12.20 -17.08
CA SER A 210 19.23 11.47 -16.08
C SER A 210 20.65 11.93 -15.82
N ASP A 211 21.19 12.75 -16.71
CA ASP A 211 22.47 13.40 -16.48
C ASP A 211 22.36 14.49 -15.40
N LEU A 212 21.15 14.91 -15.01
CA LEU A 212 20.95 15.84 -13.90
C LEU A 212 20.91 15.11 -12.56
N LYS A 213 21.62 15.64 -11.57
CA LYS A 213 21.52 15.21 -10.17
C LYS A 213 21.02 16.37 -9.32
N LEU A 214 20.17 16.03 -8.36
CA LEU A 214 19.69 16.94 -7.33
C LEU A 214 20.59 16.79 -6.11
N SER A 215 21.24 17.86 -5.73
CA SER A 215 21.96 17.99 -4.46
C SER A 215 21.11 18.76 -3.45
N ILE A 216 21.11 18.30 -2.21
CA ILE A 216 20.35 18.88 -1.10
C ILE A 216 21.28 19.30 0.03
N THR A 217 21.14 20.55 0.45
CA THR A 217 21.83 21.08 1.63
C THR A 217 20.89 21.05 2.82
N PHE A 218 21.32 20.42 3.90
CA PHE A 218 20.60 20.39 5.17
C PHE A 218 21.01 21.56 6.08
N GLY A 219 20.08 22.01 6.91
CA GLY A 219 20.34 23.02 7.94
C GLY A 219 21.24 22.50 9.06
N ARG A 220 21.45 23.33 10.09
CA ARG A 220 22.24 22.96 11.28
C ARG A 220 21.68 21.75 12.02
N ASP A 221 20.36 21.56 11.94
CA ASP A 221 19.67 20.39 12.51
C ASP A 221 20.01 19.08 11.78
N LYS A 222 20.70 19.15 10.62
CA LYS A 222 21.00 18.04 9.69
C LYS A 222 19.78 17.25 9.23
N ARG A 223 18.59 17.86 9.34
CA ARG A 223 17.30 17.19 9.13
C ARG A 223 16.40 17.92 8.16
N THR A 224 16.42 19.25 8.20
CA THR A 224 15.57 20.06 7.34
C THR A 224 16.39 20.59 6.17
N PRO A 225 16.06 20.24 4.92
CA PRO A 225 16.65 20.87 3.74
C PRO A 225 16.46 22.39 3.75
N THR A 226 17.56 23.13 3.56
CA THR A 226 17.59 24.60 3.50
C THR A 226 17.84 25.13 2.10
N ALA A 227 18.48 24.35 1.23
CA ALA A 227 18.75 24.71 -0.16
C ALA A 227 18.88 23.48 -1.05
N ILE A 228 18.78 23.69 -2.36
CA ILE A 228 19.07 22.67 -3.38
C ILE A 228 19.98 23.23 -4.46
N SER A 229 20.67 22.33 -5.16
CA SER A 229 21.40 22.62 -6.39
C SER A 229 21.14 21.50 -7.38
N ILE A 230 20.89 21.84 -8.64
CA ILE A 230 20.79 20.83 -9.70
C ILE A 230 22.05 20.96 -10.55
N TYR A 231 22.73 19.86 -10.85
CA TYR A 231 23.92 19.91 -11.69
C TYR A 231 23.93 18.79 -12.71
N ASN A 232 24.52 19.04 -13.87
CA ASN A 232 24.78 18.00 -14.85
C ASN A 232 26.02 17.20 -14.43
N GLN A 233 25.89 15.89 -14.23
CA GLN A 233 26.97 15.04 -13.72
C GLN A 233 28.12 14.88 -14.72
N LYS A 234 27.84 14.94 -16.03
CA LYS A 234 28.86 14.85 -17.09
C LYS A 234 29.67 16.14 -17.21
N THR A 235 29.00 17.29 -17.23
CA THR A 235 29.67 18.59 -17.44
C THR A 235 30.01 19.32 -16.15
N ARG A 236 29.55 18.83 -14.99
CA ARG A 236 29.61 19.47 -13.67
C ARG A 236 29.02 20.88 -13.59
N LYS A 237 28.20 21.27 -14.58
CA LYS A 237 27.59 22.60 -14.63
C LYS A 237 26.36 22.63 -13.71
N SER A 238 26.35 23.58 -12.77
CA SER A 238 25.21 23.83 -11.88
C SER A 238 24.13 24.67 -12.57
N LEU A 239 22.89 24.44 -12.17
CA LEU A 239 21.67 25.11 -12.57
C LEU A 239 20.99 25.62 -11.28
N PRO A 240 20.76 26.94 -11.16
CA PRO A 240 20.02 27.49 -10.04
C PRO A 240 18.63 26.87 -9.93
N ALA A 241 18.28 26.43 -8.73
CA ALA A 241 16.98 25.86 -8.42
C ALA A 241 16.60 26.17 -6.97
N ARG A 242 15.30 26.24 -6.69
CA ARG A 242 14.73 26.44 -5.36
C ARG A 242 13.93 25.20 -4.97
N LEU A 243 13.76 24.97 -3.67
CA LEU A 243 12.99 23.82 -3.16
C LEU A 243 11.57 23.70 -3.74
N GLU A 244 10.97 24.83 -4.14
CA GLU A 244 9.63 24.86 -4.76
C GLU A 244 9.62 24.58 -6.26
N ASP A 245 10.78 24.57 -6.92
CA ASP A 245 10.92 24.27 -8.35
C ASP A 245 10.87 22.77 -8.63
N ILE A 246 10.80 21.93 -7.59
CA ILE A 246 10.81 20.47 -7.70
C ILE A 246 9.69 19.81 -6.90
N HIS A 247 9.37 18.60 -7.32
CA HIS A 247 8.73 17.57 -6.52
C HIS A 247 9.75 16.48 -6.19
N ILE A 248 9.66 15.93 -4.98
CA ILE A 248 10.56 14.89 -4.49
C ILE A 248 9.72 13.79 -3.83
N THR A 249 10.10 12.54 -4.03
CA THR A 249 9.37 11.40 -3.49
C THR A 249 10.25 10.18 -3.34
N GLY A 250 9.94 9.35 -2.34
CA GLY A 250 10.48 8.00 -2.22
C GLY A 250 9.62 7.04 -3.03
N GLY A 251 10.13 6.59 -4.17
CA GLY A 251 9.40 5.70 -5.08
C GLY A 251 9.77 4.22 -4.93
N ALA A 252 9.17 3.37 -5.76
CA ALA A 252 9.42 1.93 -5.84
C ALA A 252 10.85 1.56 -6.29
N ALA A 253 11.70 2.55 -6.57
CA ALA A 253 13.14 2.40 -6.81
C ALA A 253 13.54 1.59 -8.07
N PHE A 254 12.67 1.45 -9.07
CA PHE A 254 13.01 0.66 -10.27
C PHE A 254 12.78 1.33 -11.63
N ASN A 255 12.04 2.44 -11.69
CA ASN A 255 11.92 3.26 -12.91
C ASN A 255 11.71 4.75 -12.57
N TRP A 256 11.54 5.58 -13.59
CA TRP A 256 11.33 7.03 -13.44
C TRP A 256 9.88 7.42 -13.12
N ASN A 257 9.04 6.44 -12.81
CA ASN A 257 7.64 6.66 -12.52
C ASN A 257 7.39 6.69 -11.00
N PHE A 258 6.32 7.38 -10.64
CA PHE A 258 5.80 7.46 -9.29
C PHE A 258 4.60 6.54 -9.18
N PHE A 259 4.68 5.56 -8.28
CA PHE A 259 3.60 4.62 -8.02
C PHE A 259 2.83 5.04 -6.77
N ASP A 260 1.51 5.09 -6.90
CA ASP A 260 0.64 5.68 -5.91
C ASP A 260 0.64 4.89 -4.60
N TRP A 261 0.37 3.58 -4.66
CA TRP A 261 0.28 2.75 -3.47
C TRP A 261 1.65 2.43 -2.84
N ASP A 262 2.71 2.22 -3.63
CA ASP A 262 4.09 2.08 -3.12
C ASP A 262 4.48 3.26 -2.23
N SER A 263 4.15 4.48 -2.69
CA SER A 263 4.44 5.71 -1.96
C SER A 263 3.77 5.74 -0.57
N GLU A 264 2.67 5.02 -0.38
CA GLU A 264 1.98 4.94 0.91
C GLU A 264 2.76 4.09 1.93
N PHE A 265 3.39 2.99 1.50
CA PHE A 265 4.28 2.20 2.36
C PHE A 265 5.55 2.99 2.72
N VAL A 266 6.12 3.68 1.73
CA VAL A 266 7.31 4.50 1.93
C VAL A 266 7.05 5.64 2.91
N LYS A 267 6.02 6.45 2.69
CA LYS A 267 5.61 7.51 3.63
C LYS A 267 5.44 6.98 5.04
N ARG A 268 4.83 5.80 5.15
CA ARG A 268 4.53 5.19 6.43
C ARG A 268 5.81 4.94 7.22
N TYR A 269 6.79 4.20 6.72
CA TYR A 269 8.01 3.95 7.50
C TYR A 269 8.93 5.18 7.62
N LEU A 270 8.84 6.15 6.70
CA LEU A 270 9.57 7.42 6.84
C LEU A 270 9.14 8.20 8.09
N ARG A 271 7.95 7.93 8.65
CA ARG A 271 7.50 8.53 9.93
C ARG A 271 8.54 8.36 11.05
N PHE A 272 9.30 7.27 11.01
CA PHE A 272 10.27 6.95 12.06
C PHE A 272 11.53 7.81 11.99
N PHE A 273 11.93 8.34 10.83
CA PHE A 273 13.26 8.94 10.69
C PHE A 273 13.37 10.07 9.65
N ASP A 274 12.33 10.37 8.88
CA ASP A 274 12.33 11.41 7.85
C ASP A 274 10.92 11.99 7.62
N GLY A 275 10.43 12.73 8.62
CA GLY A 275 9.14 13.42 8.53
C GLY A 275 9.11 14.53 7.48
N TRP A 276 10.26 15.01 6.98
CA TRP A 276 10.30 16.00 5.90
C TRP A 276 9.96 15.37 4.56
N LEU A 277 10.54 14.21 4.22
CA LEU A 277 10.26 13.54 2.95
C LEU A 277 8.80 13.04 2.90
N ALA A 278 8.29 12.47 4.00
CA ALA A 278 6.89 12.05 4.10
C ALA A 278 5.90 13.21 3.81
N GLU A 279 6.19 14.40 4.36
CA GLU A 279 5.43 15.63 4.11
C GLU A 279 5.47 16.06 2.63
N LYS A 280 6.63 15.97 1.98
CA LYS A 280 6.77 16.30 0.56
C LYS A 280 6.01 15.33 -0.33
N MET A 281 6.02 14.05 0.01
CA MET A 281 5.25 13.03 -0.69
C MET A 281 3.75 13.24 -0.56
N ARG A 282 3.23 13.63 0.62
CA ARG A 282 1.81 14.02 0.79
C ARG A 282 1.42 15.15 -0.15
N LYS A 283 2.20 16.24 -0.13
CA LYS A 283 1.94 17.42 -0.98
C LYS A 283 2.01 17.09 -2.47
N PHE A 284 2.94 16.22 -2.86
CA PHE A 284 3.02 15.71 -4.22
C PHE A 284 1.74 14.97 -4.61
N LYS A 285 1.26 14.05 -3.77
CA LYS A 285 0.03 13.30 -4.04
C LYS A 285 -1.21 14.19 -4.15
N LEU A 286 -1.36 15.18 -3.27
CA LEU A 286 -2.46 16.16 -3.37
C LEU A 286 -2.41 16.95 -4.68
N LYS A 287 -1.21 17.24 -5.20
CA LYS A 287 -1.03 17.91 -6.49
C LYS A 287 -1.38 17.02 -7.68
N THR A 288 -1.26 15.71 -7.54
CA THR A 288 -1.51 14.74 -8.63
C THR A 288 -2.94 14.22 -8.66
N GLN A 289 -3.74 14.48 -7.63
CA GLN A 289 -5.17 14.19 -7.65
C GLN A 289 -5.88 15.11 -8.66
N GLU A 290 -6.63 14.51 -9.56
CA GLU A 290 -7.44 15.22 -10.55
C GLU A 290 -8.61 15.95 -9.87
N PRO A 291 -9.16 17.04 -10.46
CA PRO A 291 -10.24 17.82 -9.84
C PRO A 291 -11.49 17.01 -9.47
N ASN A 292 -11.76 15.92 -10.20
CA ASN A 292 -12.88 15.01 -9.95
C ASN A 292 -12.61 13.97 -8.86
N GLY A 293 -11.42 13.94 -8.28
CA GLY A 293 -11.01 13.01 -7.22
C GLY A 293 -10.19 11.81 -7.68
N ALA A 294 -10.04 11.60 -8.99
CA ALA A 294 -9.25 10.50 -9.53
C ALA A 294 -7.76 10.66 -9.14
N VAL A 295 -7.09 9.55 -8.84
CA VAL A 295 -5.66 9.54 -8.54
C VAL A 295 -4.98 8.54 -9.48
N PRO A 296 -4.01 8.98 -10.30
CA PRO A 296 -3.32 8.08 -11.21
C PRO A 296 -2.42 7.11 -10.43
N ARG A 297 -2.50 5.83 -10.79
CA ARG A 297 -1.72 4.72 -10.21
C ARG A 297 -0.22 4.95 -10.40
N GLU A 298 0.16 5.48 -11.56
CA GLU A 298 1.52 5.53 -12.05
C GLU A 298 1.70 6.82 -12.86
N LEU A 299 2.62 7.67 -12.41
CA LEU A 299 2.94 8.93 -13.05
C LEU A 299 4.36 8.91 -13.59
N ARG A 300 4.56 9.33 -14.82
CA ARG A 300 5.90 9.54 -15.36
C ARG A 300 6.53 10.77 -14.74
N ALA A 301 7.86 10.87 -14.82
CA ALA A 301 8.57 12.05 -14.33
C ALA A 301 8.07 13.37 -14.94
N ASN A 302 7.60 13.39 -16.18
CA ASN A 302 6.99 14.59 -16.77
C ASN A 302 5.57 14.91 -16.25
N MET A 303 5.13 14.26 -15.17
CA MET A 303 3.80 14.39 -14.55
C MET A 303 2.63 13.87 -15.38
N THR A 304 2.88 13.12 -16.45
CA THR A 304 1.81 12.45 -17.21
C THR A 304 1.47 11.10 -16.60
N SER A 305 0.18 10.84 -16.40
CA SER A 305 -0.30 9.51 -16.00
C SER A 305 0.01 8.46 -17.07
N TYR A 306 0.45 7.28 -16.61
CA TYR A 306 0.75 6.15 -17.46
C TYR A 306 -0.50 5.66 -18.21
N HIS A 307 -1.58 5.44 -17.45
CA HIS A 307 -2.89 5.06 -17.94
C HIS A 307 -3.79 6.30 -18.08
N ARG A 308 -4.75 6.27 -19.01
CA ARG A 308 -5.82 7.28 -19.10
C ARG A 308 -6.92 6.92 -18.10
N GLU A 309 -7.63 7.93 -17.59
CA GLU A 309 -8.75 7.72 -16.67
C GLU A 309 -9.92 6.96 -17.32
N HIS A 310 -10.06 7.10 -18.63
CA HIS A 310 -11.11 6.45 -19.41
C HIS A 310 -10.50 5.69 -20.59
N ASN A 311 -11.09 4.54 -20.89
CA ASN A 311 -10.83 3.77 -22.09
C ASN A 311 -11.81 4.22 -23.17
N VAL A 312 -11.31 4.44 -24.39
CA VAL A 312 -12.12 4.72 -25.58
C VAL A 312 -11.86 3.60 -26.58
N LYS A 313 -12.78 2.65 -26.70
CA LYS A 313 -12.60 1.43 -27.49
C LYS A 313 -13.83 1.18 -28.36
N LEU A 314 -13.66 1.29 -29.68
CA LEU A 314 -14.71 1.00 -30.68
C LEU A 314 -16.02 1.78 -30.43
N GLY A 315 -15.91 3.07 -30.09
CA GLY A 315 -17.01 3.98 -29.83
C GLY A 315 -17.49 4.01 -28.38
N GLU A 316 -17.06 3.05 -27.56
CA GLU A 316 -17.45 2.99 -26.16
C GLU A 316 -16.44 3.71 -25.27
N VAL A 317 -16.95 4.51 -24.33
CA VAL A 317 -16.16 5.16 -23.28
C VAL A 317 -16.46 4.49 -21.95
N THR A 318 -15.45 3.88 -21.32
CA THR A 318 -15.60 3.20 -20.03
C THR A 318 -14.56 3.70 -19.04
N PRO A 319 -14.86 3.70 -17.72
CA PRO A 319 -13.85 3.96 -16.70
C PRO A 319 -12.68 2.97 -16.82
N ASN A 320 -11.46 3.48 -16.82
CA ASN A 320 -10.29 2.63 -16.87
C ASN A 320 -9.94 2.12 -15.47
N ARG A 321 -10.17 0.83 -15.25
CA ARG A 321 -9.95 0.19 -13.94
C ARG A 321 -8.46 0.00 -13.61
N GLU A 322 -7.58 0.17 -14.59
CA GLU A 322 -6.13 0.20 -14.41
C GLU A 322 -5.64 1.60 -14.09
N TYR A 323 -6.49 2.64 -14.11
CA TYR A 323 -6.01 4.02 -13.89
C TYR A 323 -5.56 4.29 -12.46
N PHE A 324 -6.06 3.55 -11.47
CA PHE A 324 -5.84 3.80 -10.05
C PHE A 324 -5.34 2.55 -9.33
N ASN A 325 -4.80 2.74 -8.14
CA ASN A 325 -4.31 1.68 -7.26
C ASN A 325 -5.10 1.63 -5.94
N PRO A 326 -4.84 0.65 -5.04
CA PRO A 326 -5.42 0.65 -3.69
C PRO A 326 -5.33 2.03 -3.01
N PRO A 327 -6.47 2.65 -2.61
CA PRO A 327 -6.49 4.02 -2.08
C PRO A 327 -6.06 4.06 -0.62
N LEU A 328 -4.76 3.86 -0.37
CA LEU A 328 -4.17 3.67 0.97
C LEU A 328 -3.77 4.98 1.68
N THR A 329 -4.15 6.13 1.16
CA THR A 329 -3.70 7.43 1.69
C THR A 329 -4.18 7.69 3.11
N GLY A 330 -5.45 7.43 3.42
CA GLY A 330 -5.94 7.56 4.80
C GLY A 330 -5.19 6.63 5.76
N TRP A 331 -4.89 5.40 5.32
CA TRP A 331 -4.19 4.38 6.09
C TRP A 331 -2.74 4.75 6.42
N SER A 332 -1.99 5.36 5.50
CA SER A 332 -0.64 5.83 5.79
C SER A 332 -0.64 7.15 6.58
N GLU A 333 -1.50 8.11 6.20
CA GLU A 333 -1.47 9.45 6.75
C GLU A 333 -1.95 9.49 8.20
N ARG A 334 -2.87 8.60 8.60
CA ARG A 334 -3.22 8.46 10.03
C ARG A 334 -1.98 8.14 10.86
N GLN A 335 -1.08 7.29 10.37
CA GLN A 335 0.15 6.94 11.09
C GLN A 335 1.16 8.10 11.08
N VAL A 336 1.36 8.73 9.93
CA VAL A 336 2.29 9.87 9.81
C VAL A 336 1.85 11.04 10.70
N LEU A 337 0.56 11.39 10.70
CA LEU A 337 0.04 12.53 11.47
C LEU A 337 -0.07 12.26 12.97
N ARG A 338 -0.25 11.01 13.40
CA ARG A 338 -0.15 10.64 14.83
C ARG A 338 1.27 10.83 15.37
N TRP A 339 2.29 10.58 14.55
CA TRP A 339 3.70 10.79 14.89
C TRP A 339 4.15 12.26 14.79
N ASP A 340 3.32 13.14 14.21
CA ASP A 340 3.54 14.58 14.12
C ASP A 340 2.27 15.33 14.58
N PRO A 341 1.91 15.22 15.88
CA PRO A 341 0.67 15.75 16.41
C PRO A 341 0.54 17.26 16.22
N ALA A 342 1.66 18.00 16.22
CA ALA A 342 1.68 19.44 15.98
C ALA A 342 1.19 19.84 14.56
N LYS A 343 1.26 18.93 13.59
CA LYS A 343 0.77 19.17 12.22
C LYS A 343 -0.65 18.70 11.98
N ALA A 344 -1.15 17.72 12.74
CA ALA A 344 -2.44 17.07 12.49
C ALA A 344 -3.56 18.10 12.21
N GLY A 345 -3.80 19.05 13.11
CA GLY A 345 -4.89 20.02 12.94
C GLY A 345 -4.83 20.90 11.68
N LYS A 346 -3.63 21.12 11.12
CA LYS A 346 -3.45 21.93 9.90
C LYS A 346 -3.66 21.12 8.62
N VAL A 347 -3.36 19.82 8.68
CA VAL A 347 -3.34 18.92 7.52
C VAL A 347 -4.64 18.13 7.38
N LEU A 348 -5.29 17.77 8.49
CA LEU A 348 -6.50 16.94 8.43
C LEU A 348 -7.62 17.50 7.54
N PRO A 349 -7.91 18.82 7.49
CA PRO A 349 -8.95 19.36 6.61
C PRO A 349 -8.71 19.08 5.12
N GLU A 350 -7.48 19.25 4.62
CA GLU A 350 -7.14 18.96 3.21
C GLU A 350 -7.21 17.45 2.92
N MET A 351 -6.83 16.62 3.89
CA MET A 351 -6.90 15.16 3.76
C MET A 351 -8.34 14.65 3.70
N ILE A 352 -9.23 15.19 4.53
CA ILE A 352 -10.67 14.88 4.49
C ILE A 352 -11.22 15.20 3.11
N GLN A 353 -10.98 16.42 2.60
CA GLN A 353 -11.47 16.82 1.28
C GLN A 353 -10.94 15.92 0.15
N SER A 354 -9.65 15.56 0.20
CA SER A 354 -9.05 14.67 -0.79
C SER A 354 -9.69 13.27 -0.76
N SER A 355 -9.91 12.72 0.44
CA SER A 355 -10.59 11.43 0.66
C SER A 355 -12.02 11.45 0.13
N GLU A 356 -12.81 12.48 0.48
CA GLU A 356 -14.20 12.63 0.02
C GLU A 356 -14.31 12.64 -1.51
N LYS A 357 -13.43 13.39 -2.19
CA LYS A 357 -13.40 13.44 -3.66
C LYS A 357 -13.06 12.08 -4.26
N GLN A 358 -12.06 11.39 -3.72
CA GLN A 358 -11.68 10.07 -4.22
C GLN A 358 -12.78 9.02 -3.99
N ARG A 359 -13.46 9.04 -2.82
CA ARG A 359 -14.62 8.18 -2.55
C ARG A 359 -15.77 8.48 -3.50
N ALA A 360 -16.07 9.75 -3.77
CA ALA A 360 -17.11 10.13 -4.72
C ALA A 360 -16.80 9.62 -6.13
N TRP A 361 -15.54 9.73 -6.56
CA TRP A 361 -15.07 9.21 -7.84
C TRP A 361 -15.21 7.69 -7.94
N LEU A 362 -14.74 6.93 -6.93
CA LEU A 362 -14.88 5.46 -6.90
C LEU A 362 -16.34 5.02 -6.97
N LEU A 363 -17.22 5.66 -6.20
CA LEU A 363 -18.64 5.36 -6.19
C LEU A 363 -19.28 5.61 -7.56
N LYS A 364 -18.93 6.72 -8.21
CA LYS A 364 -19.48 7.08 -9.52
C LYS A 364 -19.00 6.18 -10.66
N HIS A 365 -17.71 5.83 -10.65
CA HIS A 365 -17.07 5.22 -11.82
C HIS A 365 -16.88 3.70 -11.71
N HIS A 366 -16.89 3.14 -10.49
CA HIS A 366 -16.50 1.73 -10.29
C HIS A 366 -17.51 0.90 -9.50
N SER A 367 -18.57 1.51 -8.93
CA SER A 367 -19.55 0.78 -8.14
C SER A 367 -20.42 -0.15 -9.00
N VAL A 368 -20.86 -1.24 -8.37
CA VAL A 368 -21.86 -2.17 -8.89
C VAL A 368 -22.99 -2.22 -7.88
N THR A 369 -24.21 -2.01 -8.36
CA THR A 369 -25.42 -2.03 -7.55
C THR A 369 -26.37 -3.13 -8.00
N ASP A 370 -27.27 -3.55 -7.12
CA ASP A 370 -28.41 -4.39 -7.49
C ASP A 370 -29.54 -3.57 -8.13
N GLU A 371 -30.63 -4.24 -8.50
CA GLU A 371 -31.81 -3.63 -9.12
C GLU A 371 -32.45 -2.51 -8.28
N ASN A 372 -32.23 -2.51 -6.97
CA ASN A 372 -32.73 -1.49 -6.04
C ASN A 372 -31.70 -0.37 -5.81
N ARG A 373 -30.62 -0.32 -6.60
CA ARG A 373 -29.49 0.61 -6.48
C ARG A 373 -28.70 0.45 -5.17
N LYS A 374 -28.80 -0.69 -4.48
CA LYS A 374 -27.97 -0.98 -3.30
C LYS A 374 -26.60 -1.49 -3.74
N LEU A 375 -25.54 -0.98 -3.11
CA LEU A 375 -24.16 -1.38 -3.43
C LEU A 375 -23.95 -2.89 -3.19
N ILE A 376 -23.35 -3.54 -4.18
CA ILE A 376 -22.84 -4.91 -4.10
C ILE A 376 -21.33 -4.87 -3.87
N GLY A 377 -20.61 -4.05 -4.64
CA GLY A 377 -19.16 -3.94 -4.59
C GLY A 377 -18.61 -3.03 -5.68
N PHE A 378 -17.32 -3.18 -6.00
CA PHE A 378 -16.64 -2.35 -6.99
C PHE A 378 -15.91 -3.22 -8.01
N ARG A 379 -15.97 -2.83 -9.29
CA ARG A 379 -15.22 -3.50 -10.35
C ARG A 379 -13.75 -3.10 -10.30
N TRP A 380 -12.88 -4.09 -10.46
CA TRP A 380 -11.43 -3.90 -10.50
C TRP A 380 -10.81 -4.64 -11.70
N THR A 381 -9.48 -4.71 -11.72
CA THR A 381 -8.63 -5.55 -12.59
C THR A 381 -7.44 -5.99 -11.74
N ASN A 382 -6.74 -7.06 -12.14
CA ASN A 382 -5.56 -7.50 -11.42
C ASN A 382 -4.47 -6.40 -11.41
N LEU A 383 -4.22 -5.76 -12.55
CA LEU A 383 -3.27 -4.65 -12.67
C LEU A 383 -3.67 -3.45 -11.80
N GLY A 384 -4.94 -3.03 -11.84
CA GLY A 384 -5.44 -1.95 -10.99
C GLY A 384 -5.30 -2.28 -9.49
N SER A 385 -5.45 -3.56 -9.12
CA SER A 385 -5.32 -4.00 -7.73
C SER A 385 -3.89 -3.97 -7.18
N GLY A 386 -2.91 -3.77 -8.07
CA GLY A 386 -1.48 -3.90 -7.74
C GLY A 386 -1.03 -5.36 -7.62
N ARG A 387 -1.88 -6.31 -8.04
CA ARG A 387 -1.66 -7.76 -7.91
C ARG A 387 -1.77 -8.46 -9.25
N ASP A 388 -0.85 -8.11 -10.15
CA ASP A 388 -1.02 -8.21 -11.60
C ASP A 388 -1.38 -9.60 -12.14
N ASN A 389 -0.90 -10.68 -11.52
CA ASN A 389 -1.17 -12.05 -11.97
C ASN A 389 -1.89 -12.91 -10.91
N ALA A 390 -2.47 -12.27 -9.89
CA ALA A 390 -3.19 -12.97 -8.83
C ALA A 390 -4.27 -13.89 -9.42
N ALA A 391 -4.44 -15.07 -8.82
CA ALA A 391 -5.41 -16.06 -9.28
C ALA A 391 -6.84 -15.68 -8.86
N ARG A 392 -7.31 -14.53 -9.33
CA ARG A 392 -8.61 -13.91 -9.00
C ARG A 392 -9.36 -13.62 -10.30
N GLY A 393 -10.69 -13.64 -10.25
CA GLY A 393 -11.55 -13.36 -11.41
C GLY A 393 -11.71 -11.87 -11.79
N LEU A 394 -10.78 -11.00 -11.38
CA LEU A 394 -10.97 -9.53 -11.47
C LEU A 394 -11.01 -9.03 -12.92
N ASP A 395 -10.16 -9.57 -13.79
CA ASP A 395 -10.10 -9.16 -15.20
C ASP A 395 -11.36 -9.61 -15.96
N GLU A 396 -12.03 -10.67 -15.49
CA GLU A 396 -13.33 -11.15 -15.97
C GLU A 396 -14.53 -10.38 -15.37
N GLY A 397 -14.27 -9.35 -14.55
CA GLY A 397 -15.28 -8.47 -13.99
C GLY A 397 -15.78 -8.86 -12.60
N ALA A 398 -15.05 -9.68 -11.85
CA ALA A 398 -15.31 -9.90 -10.43
C ALA A 398 -15.22 -8.60 -9.60
N LEU A 399 -15.81 -8.66 -8.41
CA LEU A 399 -15.78 -7.58 -7.42
C LEU A 399 -14.76 -7.92 -6.34
N GLY A 400 -13.73 -7.10 -6.23
CA GLY A 400 -12.66 -7.28 -5.25
C GLY A 400 -13.13 -7.03 -3.82
N VAL A 401 -12.93 -8.01 -2.93
CA VAL A 401 -13.20 -7.90 -1.49
C VAL A 401 -12.36 -6.81 -0.83
N ASP A 402 -11.13 -6.66 -1.31
CA ASP A 402 -10.19 -5.63 -0.92
C ASP A 402 -10.68 -4.24 -1.34
N LEU A 403 -11.24 -4.04 -2.55
CA LEU A 403 -11.69 -2.70 -2.99
C LEU A 403 -12.84 -2.14 -2.16
N ILE A 404 -13.87 -2.96 -1.91
CA ILE A 404 -14.98 -2.53 -1.04
C ILE A 404 -14.49 -2.29 0.39
N THR A 405 -13.49 -3.04 0.83
CA THR A 405 -12.86 -2.82 2.13
C THR A 405 -12.05 -1.53 2.15
N TYR A 406 -11.24 -1.24 1.13
CA TYR A 406 -10.50 0.00 1.00
C TYR A 406 -11.45 1.20 1.05
N TYR A 407 -12.59 1.12 0.37
CA TYR A 407 -13.61 2.14 0.41
C TYR A 407 -14.15 2.37 1.84
N LYS A 408 -14.44 1.29 2.58
CA LYS A 408 -14.85 1.39 3.99
C LYS A 408 -13.72 1.96 4.86
N MET A 409 -12.48 1.51 4.65
CA MET A 409 -11.31 2.02 5.37
C MET A 409 -11.19 3.52 5.18
N MET A 410 -11.29 4.05 3.95
CA MET A 410 -11.27 5.49 3.70
C MET A 410 -12.31 6.24 4.56
N MET A 411 -13.51 5.66 4.74
CA MET A 411 -14.54 6.23 5.62
C MET A 411 -14.14 6.16 7.10
N ASP A 412 -13.58 5.04 7.56
CA ASP A 412 -13.07 4.93 8.93
C ASP A 412 -11.96 5.97 9.19
N GLN A 413 -11.01 6.17 8.26
CA GLN A 413 -9.96 7.17 8.43
C GLN A 413 -10.49 8.60 8.38
N GLU A 414 -11.41 8.91 7.47
CA GLU A 414 -12.09 10.20 7.43
C GLU A 414 -12.84 10.48 8.74
N ARG A 415 -13.54 9.47 9.27
CA ARG A 415 -14.19 9.53 10.58
C ARG A 415 -13.19 9.84 11.69
N GLU A 416 -12.04 9.14 11.73
CA GLU A 416 -10.98 9.40 12.70
C GLU A 416 -10.51 10.85 12.63
N PHE A 417 -10.29 11.36 11.43
CA PHE A 417 -9.86 12.74 11.20
C PHE A 417 -10.90 13.74 11.71
N HIS A 418 -12.20 13.48 11.50
CA HIS A 418 -13.26 14.27 12.09
C HIS A 418 -13.27 14.21 13.63
N LEU A 419 -13.07 13.04 14.24
CA LEU A 419 -12.99 12.90 15.69
C LEU A 419 -11.80 13.71 16.27
N MET A 420 -10.63 13.65 15.62
CA MET A 420 -9.45 14.41 16.02
C MET A 420 -9.68 15.93 15.95
N LEU A 421 -10.51 16.39 15.01
CA LEU A 421 -10.88 17.81 14.85
C LEU A 421 -12.06 18.24 15.74
N GLY A 422 -12.71 17.31 16.45
CA GLY A 422 -13.91 17.59 17.25
C GLY A 422 -15.22 17.69 16.44
N ASN A 423 -15.24 17.17 15.21
CA ASN A 423 -16.40 17.16 14.31
C ASN A 423 -17.30 15.94 14.55
N TRP A 424 -17.83 15.80 15.78
CA TRP A 424 -18.51 14.59 16.26
C TRP A 424 -19.70 14.15 15.40
N ASN A 425 -20.58 15.09 15.02
CA ASN A 425 -21.79 14.77 14.25
C ASN A 425 -21.43 14.18 12.87
N LYS A 426 -20.40 14.73 12.21
CA LYS A 426 -19.95 14.22 10.91
C LYS A 426 -19.29 12.86 11.05
N ALA A 427 -18.49 12.67 12.10
CA ALA A 427 -17.92 11.35 12.42
C ALA A 427 -19.00 10.29 12.69
N GLU A 428 -20.12 10.66 13.32
CA GLU A 428 -21.25 9.76 13.53
C GLU A 428 -21.96 9.39 12.22
N GLU A 429 -22.25 10.38 11.36
CA GLU A 429 -22.84 10.16 10.03
C GLU A 429 -22.00 9.20 9.18
N ILE A 430 -20.69 9.44 9.10
CA ILE A 430 -19.75 8.58 8.36
C ILE A 430 -19.71 7.18 9.00
N GLY A 431 -19.72 7.10 10.34
CA GLY A 431 -19.74 5.84 11.06
C GLY A 431 -20.94 4.97 10.70
N LYS A 432 -22.15 5.55 10.62
CA LYS A 432 -23.37 4.84 10.21
C LYS A 432 -23.24 4.28 8.79
N ALA A 433 -22.77 5.09 7.85
CA ALA A 433 -22.57 4.64 6.47
C ALA A 433 -21.46 3.57 6.35
N ALA A 434 -20.41 3.64 7.18
CA ALA A 434 -19.39 2.59 7.25
C ALA A 434 -19.92 1.27 7.84
N ASP A 435 -20.87 1.34 8.79
CA ASP A 435 -21.56 0.15 9.34
C ASP A 435 -22.49 -0.52 8.33
N GLU A 436 -23.13 0.26 7.44
CA GLU A 436 -23.88 -0.30 6.31
C GLU A 436 -22.97 -1.09 5.36
N LEU A 437 -21.79 -0.55 5.04
CA LEU A 437 -20.78 -1.27 4.25
C LEU A 437 -20.27 -2.52 4.96
N LYS A 438 -19.99 -2.44 6.27
CA LYS A 438 -19.64 -3.60 7.10
C LYS A 438 -20.70 -4.71 6.98
N SER A 439 -21.97 -4.32 6.97
CA SER A 439 -23.08 -5.28 6.83
C SER A 439 -23.09 -5.92 5.44
N ILE A 440 -22.88 -5.14 4.37
CA ILE A 440 -22.79 -5.65 3.00
C ILE A 440 -21.62 -6.64 2.85
N ILE A 441 -20.44 -6.29 3.37
CA ILE A 441 -19.24 -7.13 3.29
C ILE A 441 -19.47 -8.45 4.05
N ASN A 442 -19.99 -8.39 5.28
CA ASN A 442 -20.34 -9.59 6.05
C ASN A 442 -21.38 -10.48 5.34
N GLN A 443 -22.40 -9.89 4.71
CA GLN A 443 -23.47 -10.65 4.08
C GLN A 443 -23.06 -11.32 2.77
N ARG A 444 -22.21 -10.66 1.96
CA ARG A 444 -21.89 -11.12 0.61
C ARG A 444 -20.53 -11.80 0.50
N TYR A 445 -19.52 -11.25 1.18
CA TYR A 445 -18.12 -11.63 0.96
C TYR A 445 -17.61 -12.65 1.99
N TRP A 446 -18.24 -12.78 3.16
CA TRP A 446 -17.83 -13.78 4.16
C TRP A 446 -18.25 -15.19 3.73
N SER A 447 -17.29 -16.11 3.63
CA SER A 447 -17.57 -17.50 3.34
C SER A 447 -17.43 -18.38 4.58
N ASP A 448 -18.55 -18.88 5.11
CA ASP A 448 -18.55 -19.80 6.25
C ASP A 448 -17.79 -21.10 5.95
N LYS A 449 -17.81 -21.55 4.69
CA LYS A 449 -17.06 -22.72 4.21
C LYS A 449 -15.56 -22.55 4.42
N TYR A 450 -15.02 -21.36 4.12
CA TYR A 450 -13.58 -21.10 4.15
C TYR A 450 -13.12 -20.44 5.46
N GLY A 451 -14.03 -19.84 6.23
CA GLY A 451 -13.67 -19.07 7.42
C GLY A 451 -12.92 -17.79 7.07
N MET A 452 -13.20 -17.22 5.90
CA MET A 452 -12.47 -16.10 5.32
C MET A 452 -13.39 -15.33 4.36
N TYR A 453 -13.05 -14.07 4.11
CA TYR A 453 -13.71 -13.31 3.06
C TYR A 453 -13.12 -13.62 1.69
N VAL A 454 -13.94 -13.54 0.64
CA VAL A 454 -13.55 -13.89 -0.73
C VAL A 454 -14.18 -12.92 -1.72
N ASP A 455 -13.60 -12.81 -2.91
CA ASP A 455 -14.15 -12.01 -4.00
C ASP A 455 -15.52 -12.52 -4.45
N LEU A 456 -16.24 -11.67 -5.19
CA LEU A 456 -17.49 -12.06 -5.86
C LEU A 456 -17.26 -12.19 -7.36
N VAL A 457 -17.45 -13.38 -7.90
CA VAL A 457 -17.38 -13.66 -9.34
C VAL A 457 -18.77 -13.72 -9.95
N ALA A 458 -18.89 -13.34 -11.23
CA ALA A 458 -20.16 -13.36 -11.94
C ALA A 458 -20.71 -14.80 -12.07
N SER A 459 -22.03 -14.94 -11.93
CA SER A 459 -22.77 -16.18 -12.08
C SER A 459 -24.10 -15.89 -12.79
N GLY A 460 -24.06 -15.81 -14.12
CA GLY A 460 -25.19 -15.32 -14.92
C GLY A 460 -25.51 -13.87 -14.58
N LYS A 461 -26.75 -13.61 -14.15
CA LYS A 461 -27.19 -12.28 -13.66
C LYS A 461 -26.91 -12.05 -12.16
N SER A 462 -26.27 -13.01 -11.49
CA SER A 462 -26.02 -13.00 -10.04
C SER A 462 -24.52 -13.02 -9.72
N TRP A 463 -24.18 -13.03 -8.43
CA TRP A 463 -22.81 -13.09 -7.92
C TRP A 463 -22.65 -14.32 -7.02
N LYS A 464 -21.51 -15.00 -7.12
CA LYS A 464 -21.13 -16.09 -6.21
C LYS A 464 -19.76 -15.82 -5.60
N GLN A 465 -19.51 -16.42 -4.44
CA GLN A 465 -18.23 -16.38 -3.76
C GLN A 465 -17.15 -17.11 -4.56
N ASP A 466 -15.99 -16.48 -4.73
CA ASP A 466 -14.83 -17.10 -5.35
C ASP A 466 -14.29 -18.24 -4.45
N SER A 467 -13.85 -19.32 -5.10
CA SER A 467 -13.19 -20.45 -4.43
C SER A 467 -11.68 -20.29 -4.33
N ASN A 468 -11.09 -19.36 -5.10
CA ASN A 468 -9.66 -19.09 -5.07
C ASN A 468 -9.33 -18.15 -3.89
N LEU A 469 -8.74 -18.71 -2.84
CA LEU A 469 -8.38 -17.94 -1.64
C LEU A 469 -7.08 -17.17 -1.87
N ALA A 470 -7.15 -15.85 -1.70
CA ALA A 470 -6.02 -14.93 -1.76
C ALA A 470 -5.87 -14.18 -0.43
N ALA A 471 -4.66 -13.68 -0.17
CA ALA A 471 -4.33 -12.86 1.00
C ALA A 471 -5.25 -11.63 1.14
N THR A 472 -5.87 -11.18 0.03
CA THR A 472 -6.84 -10.09 -0.01
C THR A 472 -8.07 -10.34 0.87
N GLY A 473 -8.44 -11.60 1.13
CA GLY A 473 -9.55 -11.96 2.01
C GLY A 473 -9.32 -11.63 3.49
N PHE A 474 -8.11 -11.24 3.88
CA PHE A 474 -7.83 -10.72 5.22
C PHE A 474 -8.14 -9.23 5.38
N TRP A 475 -8.19 -8.45 4.28
CA TRP A 475 -8.41 -6.99 4.32
C TRP A 475 -9.62 -6.55 5.13
N PRO A 476 -10.79 -7.21 5.05
CA PRO A 476 -11.97 -6.82 5.83
C PRO A 476 -11.71 -6.70 7.34
N ALA A 477 -10.75 -7.44 7.91
CA ALA A 477 -10.36 -7.32 9.30
C ALA A 477 -9.72 -5.96 9.65
N MET A 478 -8.95 -5.35 8.74
CA MET A 478 -8.45 -3.98 8.93
C MET A 478 -9.55 -2.93 8.82
N GLY A 479 -10.60 -3.21 8.06
CA GLY A 479 -11.82 -2.42 8.05
C GLY A 479 -12.73 -2.67 9.24
N GLY A 480 -12.33 -3.43 10.27
CA GLY A 480 -13.17 -3.76 11.43
C GLY A 480 -14.48 -4.48 11.06
N VAL A 481 -14.50 -5.20 9.94
CA VAL A 481 -15.67 -5.91 9.43
C VAL A 481 -16.02 -7.17 10.22
N PRO A 482 -15.09 -8.13 10.47
CA PRO A 482 -15.40 -9.34 11.22
C PRO A 482 -15.76 -9.02 12.67
N ASP A 483 -16.60 -9.86 13.25
CA ASP A 483 -16.72 -10.00 14.70
C ASP A 483 -15.57 -10.88 15.24
N GLU A 484 -15.51 -11.06 16.55
CA GLU A 484 -14.45 -11.83 17.21
C GLU A 484 -14.41 -13.29 16.72
N ALA A 485 -15.56 -13.92 16.49
CA ALA A 485 -15.64 -15.31 16.03
C ALA A 485 -15.10 -15.45 14.59
N LYS A 486 -15.48 -14.53 13.69
CA LYS A 486 -14.96 -14.50 12.31
C LYS A 486 -13.46 -14.20 12.30
N MET A 487 -12.99 -13.27 13.14
CA MET A 487 -11.56 -12.96 13.26
C MET A 487 -10.78 -14.20 13.71
N GLU A 488 -11.27 -14.92 14.72
CA GLU A 488 -10.62 -16.14 15.20
C GLU A 488 -10.54 -17.20 14.10
N ARG A 489 -11.61 -17.38 13.33
CA ARG A 489 -11.60 -18.28 12.17
C ARG A 489 -10.62 -17.86 11.07
N MET A 490 -10.52 -16.56 10.77
CA MET A 490 -9.51 -16.05 9.83
C MET A 490 -8.10 -16.39 10.33
N ILE A 491 -7.84 -16.27 11.62
CA ILE A 491 -6.52 -16.58 12.19
C ILE A 491 -6.26 -18.09 12.21
N GLN A 492 -7.13 -18.90 12.81
CA GLN A 492 -6.88 -20.34 12.99
C GLN A 492 -7.04 -21.14 11.71
N ASP A 493 -8.14 -20.95 10.98
CA ASP A 493 -8.45 -21.76 9.79
C ASP A 493 -7.57 -21.39 8.59
N ASN A 494 -6.99 -20.17 8.58
CA ASN A 494 -6.26 -19.62 7.43
C ASN A 494 -4.83 -19.15 7.77
N LEU A 495 -4.66 -18.12 8.59
CA LEU A 495 -3.34 -17.50 8.83
C LEU A 495 -2.35 -18.42 9.56
N ARG A 496 -2.83 -19.28 10.45
CA ARG A 496 -2.01 -20.29 11.16
C ARG A 496 -2.01 -21.66 10.47
N ASN A 497 -2.89 -21.86 9.50
CA ASN A 497 -3.03 -23.14 8.82
C ASN A 497 -1.88 -23.35 7.81
N PRO A 498 -0.98 -24.32 8.03
CA PRO A 498 0.19 -24.52 7.16
C PRO A 498 -0.18 -24.96 5.73
N LYS A 499 -1.39 -25.47 5.51
CA LYS A 499 -1.92 -25.82 4.18
C LYS A 499 -2.50 -24.62 3.42
N ARG A 500 -2.60 -23.45 4.05
CA ARG A 500 -3.13 -22.23 3.46
C ARG A 500 -2.12 -21.09 3.53
N PHE A 501 -2.20 -20.24 4.55
CA PHE A 501 -1.36 -19.06 4.69
C PHE A 501 -0.32 -19.17 5.81
N GLY A 502 -0.37 -20.23 6.62
CA GLY A 502 0.51 -20.41 7.77
C GLY A 502 1.93 -20.85 7.44
N GLY A 503 2.81 -20.67 8.42
CA GLY A 503 4.26 -20.84 8.34
C GLY A 503 4.98 -19.51 8.57
N ASP A 504 6.31 -19.52 8.47
CA ASP A 504 7.14 -18.33 8.71
C ASP A 504 6.94 -17.24 7.65
N PHE A 505 6.31 -17.61 6.54
CA PHE A 505 6.20 -16.81 5.34
C PHE A 505 4.82 -16.99 4.69
N PRO A 506 3.87 -16.07 4.95
CA PRO A 506 2.56 -16.11 4.31
C PRO A 506 2.62 -15.83 2.80
N PRO A 507 2.01 -16.66 1.94
CA PRO A 507 1.91 -16.41 0.51
C PRO A 507 0.74 -15.47 0.14
N SER A 508 0.83 -14.83 -1.02
CA SER A 508 -0.27 -14.04 -1.62
C SER A 508 -1.48 -14.88 -2.03
N THR A 509 -1.26 -16.14 -2.39
CA THR A 509 -2.30 -17.12 -2.77
C THR A 509 -2.21 -18.32 -1.83
N SER A 510 -3.35 -18.83 -1.37
CA SER A 510 -3.41 -19.97 -0.45
C SER A 510 -2.68 -21.20 -1.01
N LYS A 511 -1.90 -21.90 -0.16
CA LYS A 511 -1.09 -23.07 -0.57
C LYS A 511 -1.91 -24.25 -1.12
N ASP A 512 -3.18 -24.36 -0.75
CA ASP A 512 -4.10 -25.38 -1.25
C ASP A 512 -4.77 -25.01 -2.59
N SER A 513 -4.45 -23.83 -3.14
CA SER A 513 -4.90 -23.42 -4.48
C SER A 513 -4.13 -24.16 -5.57
N PRO A 514 -4.80 -24.59 -6.66
CA PRO A 514 -4.10 -25.14 -7.84
C PRO A 514 -3.22 -24.11 -8.54
N HIS A 515 -3.37 -22.81 -8.22
CA HIS A 515 -2.55 -21.74 -8.76
C HIS A 515 -1.34 -21.38 -7.88
N TYR A 516 -1.21 -22.01 -6.70
CA TYR A 516 -0.09 -21.73 -5.80
C TYR A 516 1.25 -22.19 -6.38
N ASN A 517 2.28 -21.36 -6.25
CA ASN A 517 3.65 -21.68 -6.58
C ASN A 517 4.60 -21.28 -5.44
N PRO A 518 5.34 -22.23 -4.83
CA PRO A 518 6.25 -21.93 -3.73
C PRO A 518 7.44 -21.05 -4.13
N ALA A 519 7.87 -21.07 -5.40
CA ALA A 519 8.88 -20.14 -5.93
C ALA A 519 8.38 -18.68 -6.00
N GLY A 520 7.08 -18.49 -5.78
CA GLY A 520 6.39 -17.22 -5.73
C GLY A 520 5.44 -17.06 -6.91
N HIS A 521 5.97 -17.24 -8.13
CA HIS A 521 5.29 -16.89 -9.39
C HIS A 521 4.55 -15.55 -9.31
N TYR A 522 5.25 -14.55 -8.77
CA TYR A 522 4.72 -13.21 -8.49
C TYR A 522 3.57 -13.25 -7.44
N TRP A 523 2.33 -12.90 -7.77
CA TRP A 523 1.17 -12.90 -6.85
C TRP A 523 0.46 -14.26 -6.73
N ARG A 524 1.10 -15.33 -7.20
CA ARG A 524 0.57 -16.71 -7.17
C ARG A 524 1.21 -17.57 -6.09
N GLY A 525 1.74 -16.97 -5.03
CA GLY A 525 2.45 -17.71 -3.98
C GLY A 525 3.62 -16.93 -3.39
N GLY A 526 4.04 -15.85 -4.05
CA GLY A 526 5.06 -14.95 -3.52
C GLY A 526 4.53 -14.33 -2.25
N GLY A 527 5.40 -14.15 -1.27
CA GLY A 527 5.06 -13.36 -0.09
C GLY A 527 5.54 -11.94 -0.30
N TRP A 528 4.63 -11.02 -0.03
CA TRP A 528 4.71 -9.65 -0.47
C TRP A 528 4.82 -8.72 0.73
N PRO A 529 5.80 -7.80 0.73
CA PRO A 529 5.99 -6.86 1.84
C PRO A 529 4.73 -6.04 2.16
N PRO A 530 3.93 -5.58 1.17
CA PRO A 530 2.62 -4.98 1.41
C PRO A 530 1.68 -5.83 2.28
N ASP A 531 1.55 -7.13 1.97
CA ASP A 531 0.68 -8.04 2.71
C ASP A 531 1.23 -8.32 4.12
N PHE A 532 2.55 -8.37 4.31
CA PHE A 532 3.16 -8.55 5.64
C PHE A 532 2.94 -7.36 6.57
N VAL A 533 3.18 -6.15 6.08
CA VAL A 533 2.89 -4.93 6.85
C VAL A 533 1.41 -4.88 7.20
N PHE A 534 0.56 -5.19 6.22
CA PHE A 534 -0.88 -5.28 6.42
C PHE A 534 -1.28 -6.33 7.47
N PHE A 535 -0.76 -7.56 7.43
CA PHE A 535 -1.11 -8.59 8.41
C PHE A 535 -0.65 -8.23 9.82
N GLY A 536 0.52 -7.60 9.95
CA GLY A 536 0.98 -7.06 11.22
C GLY A 536 0.02 -6.02 11.78
N ASP A 537 -0.40 -5.08 10.94
CA ASP A 537 -1.39 -4.06 11.30
C ASP A 537 -2.74 -4.68 11.67
N LEU A 538 -3.22 -5.65 10.89
CA LEU A 538 -4.46 -6.37 11.13
C LEU A 538 -4.48 -6.94 12.55
N LEU A 539 -3.41 -7.62 12.94
CA LEU A 539 -3.30 -8.23 14.25
C LEU A 539 -3.11 -7.17 15.33
N PHE A 540 -2.23 -6.19 15.10
CA PHE A 540 -1.88 -5.16 16.07
C PHE A 540 -3.07 -4.25 16.41
N GLU A 541 -3.79 -3.75 15.40
CA GLU A 541 -4.93 -2.84 15.57
C GLU A 541 -6.16 -3.54 16.17
N ASN A 542 -6.27 -4.87 16.00
CA ASN A 542 -7.32 -5.69 16.62
C ASN A 542 -6.92 -6.28 17.98
N GLY A 543 -5.87 -5.73 18.62
CA GLY A 543 -5.45 -6.10 19.97
C GLY A 543 -4.71 -7.43 20.08
N LYS A 544 -4.40 -8.11 18.98
CA LYS A 544 -3.65 -9.38 18.92
C LYS A 544 -2.13 -9.11 18.82
N ARG A 545 -1.59 -8.31 19.74
CA ARG A 545 -0.20 -7.83 19.69
C ARG A 545 0.83 -8.96 19.75
N ALA A 546 0.58 -10.03 20.49
CA ALA A 546 1.48 -11.17 20.55
C ALA A 546 1.59 -11.88 19.20
N GLU A 547 0.45 -12.06 18.53
CA GLU A 547 0.42 -12.66 17.19
C GLU A 547 1.05 -11.74 16.15
N ALA A 548 0.83 -10.42 16.25
CA ALA A 548 1.46 -9.43 15.37
C ALA A 548 2.99 -9.48 15.47
N ALA A 549 3.52 -9.49 16.70
CA ALA A 549 4.95 -9.56 16.97
C ALA A 549 5.57 -10.88 16.50
N ARG A 550 4.86 -12.00 16.71
CA ARG A 550 5.28 -13.33 16.22
C ARG A 550 5.40 -13.31 14.70
N LEU A 551 4.34 -12.92 14.00
CA LEU A 551 4.31 -12.89 12.54
C LEU A 551 5.41 -11.99 11.95
N HIS A 552 5.57 -10.77 12.46
CA HIS A 552 6.60 -9.86 11.98
C HIS A 552 8.01 -10.34 12.32
N GLY A 553 8.20 -11.02 13.45
CA GLY A 553 9.46 -11.70 13.77
C GLY A 553 9.79 -12.83 12.78
N ASP A 554 8.80 -13.60 12.35
CA ASP A 554 8.95 -14.66 11.34
C ASP A 554 9.26 -14.08 9.94
N VAL A 555 8.58 -13.00 9.56
CA VAL A 555 8.87 -12.24 8.33
C VAL A 555 10.29 -11.67 8.37
N LEU A 556 10.70 -11.03 9.47
CA LEU A 556 12.04 -10.44 9.59
C LEU A 556 13.14 -11.51 9.53
N ARG A 557 12.91 -12.68 10.12
CA ARG A 557 13.79 -13.85 9.99
C ARG A 557 13.94 -14.28 8.53
N SER A 558 12.83 -14.37 7.79
CA SER A 558 12.83 -14.71 6.36
C SER A 558 13.63 -13.70 5.53
N TYR A 559 13.49 -12.41 5.86
CA TYR A 559 14.30 -11.34 5.27
C TYR A 559 15.78 -11.48 5.56
N THR A 560 16.13 -11.75 6.82
CA THR A 560 17.53 -12.00 7.23
C THR A 560 18.13 -13.17 6.46
N MET A 561 17.39 -14.27 6.29
CA MET A 561 17.84 -15.43 5.53
C MET A 561 18.11 -15.09 4.06
N ALA A 562 17.16 -14.43 3.39
CA ALA A 562 17.31 -14.06 1.99
C ALA A 562 18.42 -13.01 1.76
N SER A 563 18.55 -12.04 2.68
CA SER A 563 19.60 -11.02 2.61
C SER A 563 21.00 -11.64 2.78
N LYS A 564 21.16 -12.58 3.71
CA LYS A 564 22.41 -13.33 3.91
C LYS A 564 22.71 -14.29 2.75
N ALA A 565 21.69 -14.93 2.19
CA ALA A 565 21.86 -15.76 0.99
C ALA A 565 22.46 -14.95 -0.16
N TYR A 566 21.99 -13.71 -0.34
CA TYR A 566 22.58 -12.78 -1.30
C TYR A 566 24.02 -12.42 -0.99
N GLN A 567 24.38 -12.13 0.27
CA GLN A 567 25.78 -11.90 0.62
C GLN A 567 26.67 -13.13 0.37
N ASN A 568 26.08 -14.33 0.42
CA ASN A 568 26.78 -15.59 0.20
C ASN A 568 26.83 -16.05 -1.27
N GLY A 569 26.33 -15.24 -2.22
CA GLY A 569 26.45 -15.53 -3.66
C GLY A 569 25.14 -15.87 -4.37
N ASP A 570 24.01 -16.02 -3.67
CA ASP A 570 22.72 -16.28 -4.33
C ASP A 570 22.20 -14.99 -4.99
N SER A 571 22.02 -14.98 -6.31
CA SER A 571 21.58 -13.79 -7.06
C SER A 571 20.36 -14.08 -7.95
N PRO A 572 19.33 -13.21 -7.93
CA PRO A 572 18.24 -13.22 -8.91
C PRO A 572 18.75 -13.23 -10.35
N ARG A 573 19.79 -12.44 -10.60
CA ARG A 573 20.38 -12.25 -11.92
C ARG A 573 21.17 -13.47 -12.39
N ALA A 574 21.87 -14.13 -11.47
CA ALA A 574 22.63 -15.34 -11.79
C ALA A 574 21.73 -16.50 -12.21
N TRP A 575 20.49 -16.58 -11.72
CA TRP A 575 19.54 -17.62 -12.16
C TRP A 575 19.06 -17.39 -13.59
N ILE A 576 18.92 -16.14 -14.03
CA ILE A 576 18.50 -15.81 -15.39
C ILE A 576 19.69 -15.89 -16.37
N ASN A 577 20.85 -15.39 -15.95
CA ASN A 577 22.01 -15.19 -16.84
C ASN A 577 23.13 -16.22 -16.65
N GLY A 578 22.99 -17.15 -15.70
CA GLY A 578 23.99 -18.17 -15.35
C GLY A 578 25.24 -17.65 -14.62
N LYS A 579 25.35 -16.35 -14.34
CA LYS A 579 26.49 -15.73 -13.66
C LYS A 579 26.13 -14.44 -12.93
N VAL A 580 26.88 -14.14 -11.88
CA VAL A 580 26.87 -12.84 -11.18
C VAL A 580 27.79 -11.86 -11.90
N GLY A 581 27.36 -10.60 -12.06
CA GLY A 581 28.22 -9.54 -12.63
C GLY A 581 29.24 -9.02 -11.61
N ALA A 582 30.36 -8.44 -12.06
CA ALA A 582 31.42 -7.94 -11.17
C ALA A 582 30.92 -6.89 -10.16
N ASP A 583 30.11 -5.93 -10.61
CA ASP A 583 29.54 -4.89 -9.74
C ASP A 583 28.61 -5.48 -8.67
N GLU A 584 27.83 -6.50 -9.05
CA GLU A 584 26.95 -7.19 -8.12
C GLU A 584 27.73 -8.03 -7.10
N ALA A 585 28.78 -8.72 -7.54
CA ALA A 585 29.67 -9.47 -6.65
C ALA A 585 30.39 -8.54 -5.64
N SER A 586 30.80 -7.34 -6.08
CA SER A 586 31.35 -6.31 -5.18
C SER A 586 30.31 -5.92 -4.13
N GLU A 587 29.08 -5.58 -4.56
CA GLU A 587 28.00 -5.20 -3.65
C GLU A 587 27.65 -6.32 -2.64
N MET A 588 27.59 -7.58 -3.08
CA MET A 588 27.31 -8.73 -2.22
C MET A 588 28.34 -8.86 -1.09
N SER A 589 29.62 -8.57 -1.37
CA SER A 589 30.67 -8.64 -0.36
C SER A 589 30.65 -7.45 0.62
N GLU A 590 30.08 -6.31 0.22
CA GLU A 590 29.96 -5.11 1.04
C GLU A 590 28.74 -5.14 1.96
N ARG A 591 27.57 -5.57 1.46
CA ARG A 591 26.30 -5.49 2.20
C ARG A 591 25.22 -6.46 1.71
N GLY A 592 24.25 -6.73 2.59
CA GLY A 592 22.99 -7.37 2.22
C GLY A 592 22.06 -6.42 1.47
N THR A 593 20.85 -6.90 1.16
CA THR A 593 19.80 -6.10 0.51
C THR A 593 18.39 -6.56 0.90
N VAL A 594 17.37 -5.83 0.43
CA VAL A 594 15.96 -6.21 0.49
C VAL A 594 15.40 -6.32 -0.94
N PHE A 595 14.37 -7.15 -1.08
CA PHE A 595 13.83 -7.56 -2.37
C PHE A 595 12.39 -7.09 -2.57
N GLU A 596 11.99 -7.01 -3.84
CA GLU A 596 10.61 -6.69 -4.22
C GLU A 596 9.61 -7.69 -3.62
N PHE A 597 9.87 -8.99 -3.76
CA PHE A 597 9.06 -10.05 -3.19
C PHE A 597 9.91 -11.30 -2.96
N TYR A 598 9.36 -12.23 -2.19
CA TYR A 598 10.08 -13.38 -1.70
C TYR A 598 9.32 -14.66 -2.07
N GLY A 599 10.06 -15.76 -2.17
CA GLY A 599 9.55 -17.10 -2.41
C GLY A 599 10.29 -18.11 -1.56
N LEU A 600 10.11 -19.39 -1.87
CA LEU A 600 10.76 -20.51 -1.19
C LEU A 600 11.66 -21.28 -2.17
N LYS A 601 12.75 -21.82 -1.63
CA LYS A 601 13.56 -22.87 -2.25
C LYS A 601 12.83 -24.21 -2.17
N GLU A 602 13.35 -25.22 -2.86
CA GLU A 602 12.79 -26.58 -2.83
C GLU A 602 12.85 -27.22 -1.43
N ASP A 603 13.86 -26.84 -0.62
CA ASP A 603 14.02 -27.25 0.78
C ASP A 603 13.07 -26.50 1.74
N GLY A 604 12.24 -25.59 1.22
CA GLY A 604 11.31 -24.77 2.00
C GLY A 604 11.91 -23.52 2.62
N ASN A 605 13.21 -23.24 2.46
CA ASN A 605 13.82 -22.04 3.01
C ASN A 605 13.44 -20.77 2.21
N PRO A 606 13.20 -19.63 2.88
CA PRO A 606 12.97 -18.35 2.21
C PRO A 606 14.10 -17.94 1.26
N THR A 607 13.72 -17.37 0.12
CA THR A 607 14.62 -16.84 -0.91
C THR A 607 13.93 -15.69 -1.67
N PHE A 608 14.61 -15.10 -2.64
CA PHE A 608 13.99 -14.10 -3.52
C PHE A 608 13.00 -14.78 -4.48
N GLY A 609 11.90 -14.08 -4.76
CA GLY A 609 10.84 -14.65 -5.58
C GLY A 609 11.23 -14.85 -7.05
N ARG A 610 10.40 -15.58 -7.79
CA ARG A 610 10.57 -15.83 -9.23
C ARG A 610 9.24 -15.73 -9.94
N GLU A 611 9.20 -15.22 -11.16
CA GLU A 611 8.08 -15.45 -12.10
C GLU A 611 8.60 -15.96 -13.43
N PHE A 612 7.95 -17.00 -13.95
CA PHE A 612 8.19 -17.55 -15.28
C PHE A 612 7.03 -17.15 -16.18
N ARG A 613 7.34 -16.55 -17.32
CA ARG A 613 6.36 -16.14 -18.32
C ARG A 613 6.15 -17.26 -19.35
N PRO A 614 4.98 -17.30 -20.02
CA PRO A 614 4.68 -18.33 -21.03
C PRO A 614 5.66 -18.36 -22.21
N ASP A 615 6.31 -17.24 -22.52
CA ASP A 615 7.32 -17.12 -23.58
C ASP A 615 8.70 -17.65 -23.16
N GLY A 616 8.83 -18.20 -21.96
CA GLY A 616 10.08 -18.72 -21.40
C GLY A 616 10.96 -17.66 -20.74
N SER A 617 10.59 -16.37 -20.80
CA SER A 617 11.29 -15.33 -20.06
C SER A 617 10.95 -15.39 -18.56
N ALA A 618 11.81 -14.82 -17.73
CA ALA A 618 11.57 -14.72 -16.30
C ALA A 618 11.52 -13.25 -15.85
N HIS A 619 10.74 -12.97 -14.81
CA HIS A 619 10.86 -11.73 -14.05
C HIS A 619 12.00 -11.86 -13.05
N GLU A 620 12.96 -10.96 -13.14
CA GLU A 620 14.01 -10.82 -12.13
C GLU A 620 13.43 -10.08 -10.93
N THR A 621 13.30 -10.77 -9.79
CA THR A 621 12.99 -10.10 -8.53
C THR A 621 14.02 -9.01 -8.28
N ARG A 622 13.54 -7.79 -8.09
CA ARG A 622 14.42 -6.63 -7.96
C ARG A 622 15.08 -6.63 -6.58
N LYS A 623 16.41 -6.47 -6.56
CA LYS A 623 17.22 -6.20 -5.36
C LYS A 623 17.33 -4.70 -5.11
N ASN A 624 17.80 -4.30 -3.94
CA ASN A 624 17.86 -2.91 -3.49
C ASN A 624 16.50 -2.19 -3.59
N PHE A 625 15.42 -2.98 -3.50
CA PHE A 625 14.07 -2.50 -3.71
C PHE A 625 13.60 -1.81 -2.44
N ALA A 626 13.90 -0.52 -2.32
CA ALA A 626 13.57 0.23 -1.12
C ALA A 626 12.05 0.33 -0.92
N GLY A 627 11.29 0.68 -1.98
CA GLY A 627 9.83 0.88 -2.01
C GLY A 627 9.02 0.26 -0.86
N TRP A 628 8.28 -0.81 -1.12
CA TRP A 628 7.71 -1.60 -0.02
C TRP A 628 8.71 -2.59 0.59
N GLY A 629 9.83 -2.88 -0.07
CA GLY A 629 10.80 -3.89 0.37
C GLY A 629 11.43 -3.52 1.71
N SER A 630 11.67 -2.24 1.96
CA SER A 630 12.15 -1.71 3.24
C SER A 630 11.09 -1.67 4.34
N ALA A 631 9.81 -1.88 4.02
CA ALA A 631 8.74 -1.67 4.99
C ALA A 631 8.74 -2.69 6.13
N PRO A 632 8.88 -4.02 5.93
CA PRO A 632 8.82 -4.96 7.06
C PRO A 632 9.93 -4.79 8.11
N PRO A 633 11.22 -4.60 7.75
CA PRO A 633 12.24 -4.29 8.74
C PRO A 633 11.92 -3.03 9.56
N LEU A 634 11.47 -1.96 8.92
CA LEU A 634 11.16 -0.70 9.63
C LEU A 634 9.87 -0.79 10.44
N GLU A 635 8.82 -1.47 9.95
CA GLU A 635 7.57 -1.69 10.68
C GLU A 635 7.73 -2.67 11.85
N SER A 636 8.81 -3.45 11.89
CA SER A 636 9.16 -4.24 13.09
C SER A 636 9.40 -3.38 14.33
N LEU A 637 9.79 -2.10 14.16
CA LEU A 637 9.84 -1.13 15.26
C LEU A 637 8.45 -0.88 15.87
N ARG A 638 7.40 -0.99 15.07
CA ARG A 638 6.02 -0.90 15.58
C ARG A 638 5.58 -2.20 16.23
N THR A 639 5.76 -3.35 15.58
CA THR A 639 5.16 -4.62 16.02
C THR A 639 5.96 -5.36 17.08
N ILE A 640 7.30 -5.18 17.13
CA ILE A 640 8.19 -5.86 18.08
C ILE A 640 8.62 -4.91 19.20
N MET A 641 9.14 -3.72 18.85
CA MET A 641 9.49 -2.70 19.85
C MET A 641 8.24 -1.99 20.42
N GLY A 642 7.09 -2.13 19.75
CA GLY A 642 5.83 -1.58 20.23
C GLY A 642 5.75 -0.05 20.17
N PHE A 643 6.49 0.58 19.24
CA PHE A 643 6.40 2.02 19.02
C PHE A 643 5.13 2.37 18.25
N ASP A 644 4.17 2.98 18.93
CA ASP A 644 2.93 3.46 18.33
C ASP A 644 2.59 4.85 18.86
N ALA A 645 1.85 5.65 18.10
CA ALA A 645 1.52 7.01 18.52
C ALA A 645 0.01 7.16 18.76
N VAL A 646 -0.35 7.69 19.92
CA VAL A 646 -1.73 8.05 20.22
C VAL A 646 -2.00 9.45 19.67
N PRO A 647 -3.06 9.63 18.85
CA PRO A 647 -3.35 10.90 18.20
C PRO A 647 -3.59 12.03 19.21
N ALA A 648 -3.08 13.22 18.88
CA ALA A 648 -3.45 14.44 19.59
C ALA A 648 -4.85 14.92 19.21
N PHE A 649 -5.49 15.63 20.14
CA PHE A 649 -6.70 16.36 19.85
C PHE A 649 -6.36 17.68 19.15
N ALA A 650 -6.88 17.85 17.95
CA ALA A 650 -6.72 19.05 17.13
C ALA A 650 -7.95 19.98 17.18
N GLY A 651 -9.01 19.59 17.88
CA GLY A 651 -10.22 20.38 18.07
C GLY A 651 -10.12 21.47 19.15
N PRO A 652 -11.23 22.15 19.45
CA PRO A 652 -11.28 23.22 20.46
C PRO A 652 -10.97 22.68 21.86
N LYS A 653 -10.11 23.37 22.65
CA LYS A 653 -9.70 22.91 24.00
C LYS A 653 -10.85 22.54 24.95
N ARG A 654 -12.01 23.18 24.81
CA ARG A 654 -13.22 22.89 25.61
C ARG A 654 -13.74 21.46 25.43
N ASP A 655 -13.45 20.84 24.29
CA ASP A 655 -13.93 19.52 23.91
C ASP A 655 -12.94 18.40 24.28
N LEU A 656 -11.86 18.72 25.01
CA LEU A 656 -10.84 17.76 25.39
C LEU A 656 -11.39 16.58 26.21
N ASN A 657 -12.33 16.83 27.12
CA ASN A 657 -12.95 15.74 27.89
C ASN A 657 -13.73 14.78 26.97
N ARG A 658 -14.37 15.32 25.92
CA ARG A 658 -15.07 14.52 24.91
C ARG A 658 -14.11 13.71 24.05
N TRP A 659 -12.94 14.26 23.74
CA TRP A 659 -11.87 13.51 23.10
C TRP A 659 -11.37 12.35 23.96
N VAL A 660 -11.10 12.56 25.25
CA VAL A 660 -10.67 11.46 26.13
C VAL A 660 -11.76 10.40 26.28
N TRP A 661 -13.01 10.80 26.42
CA TRP A 661 -14.15 9.87 26.35
C TRP A 661 -14.08 9.03 25.08
N THR A 662 -13.89 9.67 23.92
CA THR A 662 -13.82 9.00 22.61
C THR A 662 -12.65 8.02 22.56
N LEU A 663 -11.44 8.41 22.99
CA LEU A 663 -10.28 7.51 23.04
C LEU A 663 -10.51 6.25 23.89
N LEU A 664 -11.31 6.36 24.95
CA LEU A 664 -11.57 5.25 25.87
C LEU A 664 -12.76 4.37 25.47
N THR A 665 -13.70 4.89 24.68
CA THR A 665 -15.00 4.25 24.42
C THR A 665 -15.25 3.91 22.97
N ASP A 666 -14.61 4.60 22.04
CA ASP A 666 -14.82 4.37 20.61
C ASP A 666 -14.07 3.12 20.16
N ARG A 667 -14.78 2.21 19.50
CA ARG A 667 -14.22 0.94 18.98
C ARG A 667 -13.08 1.13 17.97
N GLN A 668 -12.98 2.30 17.31
CA GLN A 668 -11.91 2.58 16.37
C GLN A 668 -10.56 2.85 17.06
N PHE A 669 -10.60 3.23 18.34
CA PHE A 669 -9.43 3.52 19.16
C PHE A 669 -9.20 2.35 20.13
N SER A 670 -8.68 1.23 19.61
CA SER A 670 -8.41 0.01 20.40
C SER A 670 -7.15 0.14 21.26
N TYR A 671 -7.10 1.14 22.14
CA TYR A 671 -5.95 1.41 23.00
C TYR A 671 -6.11 0.77 24.38
N HIS A 672 -6.00 -0.55 24.46
CA HIS A 672 -5.90 -1.26 25.75
C HIS A 672 -4.78 -0.68 26.64
N GLN A 673 -3.74 -0.16 25.99
CA GLN A 673 -2.58 0.48 26.57
C GLN A 673 -2.94 1.81 27.24
N VAL A 674 -3.75 2.66 26.59
CA VAL A 674 -4.33 3.86 27.23
C VAL A 674 -5.11 3.45 28.49
N LYS A 675 -5.97 2.42 28.39
CA LYS A 675 -6.79 1.95 29.53
C LYS A 675 -5.97 1.37 30.69
N ALA A 676 -4.77 0.88 30.42
CA ALA A 676 -3.86 0.36 31.45
C ALA A 676 -3.14 1.48 32.23
N ASN A 677 -3.22 2.74 31.78
CA ASN A 677 -2.62 3.87 32.47
C ASN A 677 -3.18 4.02 33.90
N PRO A 678 -2.33 3.97 34.94
CA PRO A 678 -2.77 4.00 36.33
C PRO A 678 -3.46 5.31 36.74
N ALA A 679 -3.16 6.43 36.08
CA ALA A 679 -3.80 7.72 36.35
C ALA A 679 -5.25 7.75 35.84
N LEU A 680 -5.61 6.91 34.86
CA LEU A 680 -6.97 6.83 34.30
C LEU A 680 -7.86 5.82 35.03
N LYS A 681 -7.34 5.15 36.07
CA LYS A 681 -8.05 4.11 36.82
C LYS A 681 -9.48 4.52 37.23
N PRO A 682 -9.76 5.71 37.80
CA PRO A 682 -11.12 6.10 38.17
C PRO A 682 -12.09 6.13 36.97
N LEU A 683 -11.61 6.56 35.81
CA LEU A 683 -12.41 6.60 34.58
C LEU A 683 -12.65 5.18 34.04
N VAL A 684 -11.63 4.33 34.07
CA VAL A 684 -11.73 2.94 33.62
C VAL A 684 -12.63 2.12 34.56
N GLU A 685 -12.57 2.34 35.86
CA GLU A 685 -13.47 1.72 36.85
C GLU A 685 -14.92 2.14 36.63
N TYR A 686 -15.16 3.43 36.33
CA TYR A 686 -16.48 3.90 35.92
C TYR A 686 -16.96 3.20 34.65
N LEU A 687 -16.15 3.19 33.59
CA LEU A 687 -16.53 2.56 32.32
C LEU A 687 -16.81 1.06 32.49
N THR A 688 -16.02 0.35 33.29
CA THR A 688 -16.16 -1.10 33.52
C THR A 688 -17.31 -1.46 34.45
N SER A 689 -17.65 -0.60 35.40
CA SER A 689 -18.75 -0.83 36.36
C SER A 689 -20.12 -0.42 35.82
N ASN A 690 -20.16 0.30 34.69
CA ASN A 690 -21.40 0.82 34.11
C ASN A 690 -21.65 0.17 32.74
N PRO A 691 -22.72 -0.64 32.57
CA PRO A 691 -22.99 -1.32 31.31
C PRO A 691 -23.45 -0.38 30.18
N LYS A 692 -23.94 0.82 30.52
CA LYS A 692 -24.33 1.87 29.56
C LYS A 692 -23.72 3.20 30.02
N PRO A 693 -22.40 3.37 29.90
CA PRO A 693 -21.76 4.58 30.37
C PRO A 693 -22.21 5.76 29.50
N ASP A 694 -22.47 6.90 30.14
CA ASP A 694 -22.76 8.16 29.45
C ASP A 694 -21.66 9.20 29.69
N PHE A 695 -21.62 10.20 28.81
CA PHE A 695 -20.59 11.24 28.85
C PHE A 695 -20.77 12.24 29.99
N GLU A 696 -21.99 12.50 30.43
CA GLU A 696 -22.24 13.45 31.53
C GLU A 696 -21.73 12.89 32.85
N SER A 697 -22.04 11.64 33.15
CA SER A 697 -21.54 10.89 34.29
C SER A 697 -20.03 10.70 34.24
N PHE A 698 -19.47 10.39 33.06
CA PHE A 698 -18.01 10.38 32.85
C PHE A 698 -17.37 11.74 33.21
N ASN A 699 -17.98 12.83 32.77
CA ASN A 699 -17.49 14.18 33.04
C ASN A 699 -17.57 14.53 34.53
N LYS A 700 -18.58 14.03 35.26
CA LYS A 700 -18.67 14.15 36.73
C LYS A 700 -17.51 13.43 37.41
N VAL A 701 -17.18 12.20 37.00
CA VAL A 701 -16.02 11.45 37.52
C VAL A 701 -14.72 12.24 37.27
N LEU A 702 -14.54 12.75 36.05
CA LEU A 702 -13.37 13.57 35.68
C LEU A 702 -13.28 14.85 36.53
N ALA A 703 -14.40 15.56 36.74
CA ALA A 703 -14.46 16.78 37.54
C ALA A 703 -14.12 16.52 39.02
N SER A 704 -14.56 15.38 39.56
CA SER A 704 -14.25 14.93 40.93
C SER A 704 -12.82 14.37 41.09
N GLY A 705 -12.12 14.16 39.97
CA GLY A 705 -10.77 13.59 39.96
C GLY A 705 -9.75 14.42 40.72
N ASP A 706 -8.65 13.79 41.11
CA ASP A 706 -7.54 14.49 41.72
C ASP A 706 -6.75 15.34 40.70
N ARG A 707 -5.72 16.06 41.17
CA ARG A 707 -4.84 16.83 40.28
C ARG A 707 -4.13 15.94 39.25
N ARG A 708 -3.78 14.70 39.61
CA ARG A 708 -3.01 13.79 38.75
C ARG A 708 -3.84 13.37 37.54
N LEU A 709 -5.11 13.01 37.74
CA LEU A 709 -6.02 12.71 36.64
C LEU A 709 -6.15 13.92 35.70
N ARG A 710 -6.37 15.13 36.22
CA ARG A 710 -6.52 16.33 35.40
C ARG A 710 -5.28 16.65 34.55
N GLU A 711 -4.08 16.51 35.11
CA GLU A 711 -2.83 16.69 34.36
C GLU A 711 -2.68 15.63 33.26
N GLU A 712 -3.09 14.39 33.53
CA GLU A 712 -3.01 13.30 32.57
C GLU A 712 -3.96 13.51 31.37
N ILE A 713 -5.18 14.02 31.61
CA ILE A 713 -6.12 14.40 30.56
C ILE A 713 -5.51 15.41 29.59
N GLN A 714 -4.77 16.40 30.11
CA GLN A 714 -4.07 17.39 29.28
C GLN A 714 -2.97 16.73 28.43
N ARG A 715 -2.23 15.76 29.00
CA ARG A 715 -1.21 15.01 28.26
C ARG A 715 -1.80 14.14 27.17
N LEU A 716 -2.88 13.40 27.45
CA LEU A 716 -3.62 12.63 26.45
C LEU A 716 -4.06 13.52 25.28
N GLY A 717 -4.54 14.74 25.57
CA GLY A 717 -4.92 15.72 24.55
C GLY A 717 -3.80 16.13 23.61
N ARG A 718 -2.54 16.11 24.05
CA ARG A 718 -1.38 16.49 23.25
C ARG A 718 -0.87 15.36 22.34
N GLY A 719 -1.42 14.15 22.47
CA GLY A 719 -0.85 12.95 21.87
C GLY A 719 0.46 12.54 22.56
N TYR A 720 0.82 11.28 22.42
CA TYR A 720 2.04 10.75 23.03
C TYR A 720 2.54 9.49 22.30
N LEU A 721 3.81 9.17 22.53
CA LEU A 721 4.44 7.95 22.01
C LEU A 721 4.23 6.80 23.00
N GLU A 722 3.57 5.74 22.57
CA GLU A 722 3.57 4.46 23.25
C GLU A 722 4.86 3.71 22.95
N VAL A 723 5.42 3.12 23.99
CA VAL A 723 6.56 2.19 23.92
C VAL A 723 6.14 0.91 24.61
N SER A 724 5.88 -0.12 23.81
CA SER A 724 5.17 -1.30 24.28
C SER A 724 5.84 -2.60 23.82
N PRO A 725 7.12 -2.83 24.16
CA PRO A 725 7.88 -3.95 23.61
C PRO A 725 7.19 -5.27 23.92
N THR A 726 7.21 -6.16 22.95
CA THR A 726 6.52 -7.46 23.00
C THR A 726 7.48 -8.60 23.34
N PHE A 727 8.55 -8.28 24.05
CA PHE A 727 9.59 -9.22 24.47
C PHE A 727 10.19 -8.75 25.78
N ASP A 728 10.76 -9.68 26.54
CA ASP A 728 11.52 -9.37 27.75
C ASP A 728 12.89 -8.79 27.38
N PRO A 729 13.20 -7.52 27.72
CA PRO A 729 14.51 -6.92 27.48
C PRO A 729 15.49 -7.42 28.55
N LYS A 730 15.67 -8.74 28.68
CA LYS A 730 16.56 -9.41 29.65
C LYS A 730 17.96 -8.78 29.72
N ALA A 731 18.38 -8.17 28.62
CA ALA A 731 19.50 -7.25 28.55
C ALA A 731 19.10 -5.99 27.76
N GLN A 732 20.01 -5.02 27.74
CA GLN A 732 19.81 -3.72 27.11
C GLN A 732 19.36 -3.84 25.64
N THR A 733 18.25 -3.17 25.30
CA THR A 733 17.88 -2.85 23.91
C THR A 733 17.92 -1.36 23.70
N GLU A 734 18.36 -0.94 22.52
CA GLU A 734 18.55 0.47 22.17
C GLU A 734 18.05 0.74 20.75
N VAL A 735 17.40 1.87 20.56
CA VAL A 735 17.09 2.44 19.25
C VAL A 735 17.67 3.84 19.16
N LYS A 736 18.15 4.21 17.98
CA LYS A 736 18.74 5.53 17.74
C LYS A 736 18.14 6.20 16.53
N ASN A 737 18.22 7.52 16.51
CA ASN A 737 17.87 8.36 15.36
C ASN A 737 16.42 8.20 14.90
N LEU A 738 15.51 7.91 15.84
CA LEU A 738 14.08 7.96 15.57
C LEU A 738 13.58 9.39 15.70
N VAL A 739 12.44 9.70 15.09
CA VAL A 739 11.82 11.03 15.10
C VAL A 739 10.38 10.90 15.54
N TYR A 740 9.97 11.74 16.50
CA TYR A 740 8.58 11.90 16.94
C TYR A 740 8.32 13.38 17.23
N ASP A 741 7.22 13.95 16.74
CA ASP A 741 6.90 15.39 16.84
C ASP A 741 8.05 16.31 16.36
N GLY A 742 8.75 15.87 15.30
CA GLY A 742 9.95 16.55 14.78
C GLY A 742 11.18 16.52 15.71
N VAL A 743 11.10 15.85 16.86
CA VAL A 743 12.20 15.66 17.80
C VAL A 743 12.89 14.35 17.48
N GLN A 744 14.20 14.42 17.22
CA GLN A 744 15.02 13.22 17.10
C GLN A 744 15.34 12.70 18.50
N PHE A 745 15.24 11.38 18.69
CA PHE A 745 15.57 10.74 19.95
C PHE A 745 16.35 9.44 19.79
N GLU A 746 17.08 9.11 20.85
CA GLU A 746 17.62 7.78 21.13
C GLU A 746 16.92 7.24 22.36
N MET A 747 16.55 5.97 22.36
CA MET A 747 15.91 5.32 23.50
C MET A 747 16.62 4.03 23.85
N ARG A 748 16.85 3.84 25.14
CA ARG A 748 17.37 2.61 25.73
C ARG A 748 16.41 2.10 26.79
N ILE A 749 16.17 0.79 26.76
CA ILE A 749 15.29 0.08 27.69
C ILE A 749 16.13 -0.99 28.38
N GLU A 750 16.20 -0.91 29.70
CA GLU A 750 17.01 -1.80 30.55
C GLU A 750 16.12 -2.40 31.64
N LYS A 751 16.15 -3.73 31.77
CA LYS A 751 15.60 -4.42 32.94
C LYS A 751 16.64 -4.38 34.06
N LEU A 752 16.25 -3.95 35.25
CA LEU A 752 17.12 -3.87 36.42
C LEU A 752 16.88 -5.06 37.35
N ASP A 753 15.86 -4.98 38.22
CA ASP A 753 15.55 -6.01 39.24
C ASP A 753 14.15 -6.60 39.06
N GLY A 754 14.07 -7.82 38.50
CA GLY A 754 12.80 -8.50 38.23
C GLY A 754 11.96 -7.87 37.10
N ASP A 755 10.78 -8.43 36.84
CA ASP A 755 9.94 -8.05 35.67
C ASP A 755 9.26 -6.66 35.78
N ASN A 756 9.30 -6.05 36.96
CA ASN A 756 8.59 -4.80 37.26
C ASN A 756 9.50 -3.56 37.28
N HIS A 757 10.82 -3.74 37.28
CA HIS A 757 11.78 -2.64 37.40
C HIS A 757 12.50 -2.39 36.07
N VAL A 758 12.13 -1.32 35.39
CA VAL A 758 12.66 -0.96 34.07
C VAL A 758 13.25 0.45 34.11
N ARG A 759 14.46 0.63 33.61
CA ARG A 759 15.06 1.94 33.35
C ARG A 759 14.87 2.32 31.89
N LEU A 760 14.37 3.53 31.69
CA LEU A 760 14.28 4.17 30.39
C LEU A 760 15.30 5.30 30.31
N THR A 761 16.14 5.27 29.29
CA THR A 761 16.97 6.42 28.91
C THR A 761 16.49 6.95 27.57
N LEU A 762 16.01 8.18 27.52
CA LEU A 762 15.61 8.88 26.29
C LEU A 762 16.47 10.14 26.13
N LYS A 763 17.32 10.16 25.10
CA LYS A 763 18.13 11.33 24.74
C LYS A 763 17.48 12.06 23.58
N SER A 764 17.25 13.35 23.75
CA SER A 764 16.62 14.22 22.75
C SER A 764 16.90 15.69 23.07
N ASP A 765 16.69 16.58 22.10
CA ASP A 765 16.83 18.03 22.30
C ASP A 765 15.76 18.62 23.23
N ARG A 766 14.58 17.99 23.29
CA ARG A 766 13.41 18.39 24.07
C ARG A 766 12.69 17.17 24.64
N LYS A 767 11.86 17.38 25.66
CA LYS A 767 11.05 16.32 26.26
C LYS A 767 10.03 15.77 25.26
N ILE A 768 9.86 14.45 25.28
CA ILE A 768 8.87 13.71 24.53
C ILE A 768 7.86 13.10 25.52
N PRO A 769 6.55 13.25 25.30
CA PRO A 769 5.53 12.54 26.06
C PRO A 769 5.54 11.06 25.67
N VAL A 770 5.80 10.20 26.65
CA VAL A 770 5.94 8.75 26.48
C VAL A 770 5.09 7.99 27.51
N GLN A 771 4.40 6.95 27.06
CA GLN A 771 3.86 5.93 27.97
C GLN A 771 4.57 4.60 27.70
N PHE A 772 5.11 3.99 28.76
CA PHE A 772 5.71 2.68 28.68
C PHE A 772 4.73 1.60 29.12
N ASN A 773 4.57 0.57 28.29
CA ASN A 773 3.68 -0.55 28.56
C ASN A 773 4.47 -1.85 28.53
N ARG A 774 4.34 -2.64 29.58
CA ARG A 774 4.88 -4.00 29.62
C ARG A 774 3.91 -4.97 28.96
N ASN A 775 4.24 -5.47 27.77
CA ASN A 775 3.46 -6.50 27.05
C ASN A 775 4.14 -7.88 27.09
N TRP A 776 4.72 -8.23 28.24
CA TRP A 776 5.30 -9.55 28.47
C TRP A 776 5.17 -9.98 29.94
N THR A 777 5.25 -11.28 30.17
CA THR A 777 5.37 -11.93 31.48
C THR A 777 6.39 -13.06 31.37
N GLY A 778 7.49 -13.00 32.13
CA GLY A 778 8.64 -13.87 31.83
C GLY A 778 9.12 -13.69 30.38
N ASP A 779 9.37 -14.78 29.65
CA ASP A 779 9.72 -14.75 28.22
C ASP A 779 8.51 -14.67 27.26
N GLU A 780 7.28 -14.69 27.79
CA GLU A 780 6.07 -14.77 26.98
C GLU A 780 5.50 -13.39 26.65
N THR A 781 5.15 -13.19 25.39
CA THR A 781 4.47 -11.98 24.90
C THR A 781 2.99 -12.01 25.27
N THR A 782 2.42 -10.87 25.64
CA THR A 782 0.99 -10.72 25.97
C THR A 782 0.28 -9.76 25.03
N ASP A 783 -1.00 -10.02 24.75
CA ASP A 783 -1.84 -9.14 23.90
C ASP A 783 -2.23 -7.81 24.58
N SER A 784 -2.34 -7.82 25.91
CA SER A 784 -2.68 -6.65 26.74
C SER A 784 -1.52 -6.26 27.66
N ALA A 785 -1.45 -5.00 28.06
CA ALA A 785 -0.44 -4.53 29.00
C ALA A 785 -0.58 -5.20 30.37
N ALA A 786 0.45 -5.95 30.77
CA ALA A 786 0.58 -6.54 32.09
C ALA A 786 0.89 -5.48 33.16
N ALA A 787 1.50 -4.37 32.78
CA ALA A 787 1.69 -3.19 33.60
C ALA A 787 1.97 -1.96 32.72
N SER A 788 1.60 -0.76 33.17
CA SER A 788 1.81 0.48 32.42
C SER A 788 2.22 1.63 33.31
N SER A 789 3.02 2.54 32.76
CA SER A 789 3.28 3.84 33.37
C SER A 789 2.13 4.82 33.12
N LYS A 790 2.11 5.94 33.86
CA LYS A 790 1.46 7.17 33.38
C LYS A 790 2.24 7.73 32.17
N ILE A 791 1.75 8.79 31.55
CA ILE A 791 2.47 9.55 30.53
C ILE A 791 3.57 10.38 31.22
N LEU A 792 4.79 10.15 30.76
CA LEU A 792 6.02 10.74 31.26
C LEU A 792 6.58 11.70 30.22
N GLU A 793 7.20 12.79 30.65
CA GLU A 793 7.90 13.73 29.77
C GLU A 793 9.40 13.46 29.91
N ILE A 794 9.98 12.69 28.99
CA ILE A 794 11.36 12.20 29.08
C ILE A 794 12.22 12.85 28.00
N GLY A 795 13.49 13.14 28.28
CA GLY A 795 14.42 13.79 27.36
C GLY A 795 14.81 15.20 27.81
N GLY A 796 15.57 15.91 26.96
CA GLY A 796 16.15 17.20 27.32
C GLY A 796 17.00 17.12 28.60
N ASP A 797 16.62 17.88 29.62
CA ASP A 797 17.29 17.89 30.93
C ASP A 797 16.98 16.68 31.82
N THR A 798 16.01 15.83 31.45
CA THR A 798 15.58 14.65 32.22
C THR A 798 15.66 13.38 31.35
N PRO A 799 16.87 12.91 31.00
CA PRO A 799 17.03 11.84 30.03
C PRO A 799 16.84 10.43 30.61
N VAL A 800 16.86 10.24 31.93
CA VAL A 800 16.81 8.91 32.58
C VAL A 800 15.67 8.85 33.59
N ILE A 801 14.86 7.79 33.54
CA ILE A 801 13.78 7.51 34.49
C ILE A 801 13.76 6.02 34.85
N ASP A 802 13.70 5.73 36.15
CA ASP A 802 13.46 4.37 36.68
C ASP A 802 11.97 4.17 36.94
N LEU A 803 11.43 3.07 36.44
CA LEU A 803 10.01 2.72 36.53
C LEU A 803 9.82 1.44 37.35
N TYR A 804 8.98 1.55 38.37
CA TYR A 804 8.46 0.42 39.13
C TYR A 804 7.01 0.19 38.73
N LEU A 805 6.81 -0.72 37.78
CA LEU A 805 5.53 -1.00 37.17
C LEU A 805 4.73 -1.99 38.03
N THR A 806 3.55 -1.59 38.46
CA THR A 806 2.66 -2.47 39.24
C THR A 806 1.90 -3.40 38.29
N PRO A 807 1.94 -4.73 38.47
CA PRO A 807 1.16 -5.66 37.67
C PRO A 807 -0.35 -5.36 37.74
N THR A 808 -1.04 -5.44 36.60
CA THR A 808 -2.49 -5.37 36.53
C THR A 808 -3.09 -6.70 37.02
N LYS A 809 -3.95 -6.67 38.04
CA LYS A 809 -4.54 -7.90 38.64
C LYS A 809 -5.48 -8.65 37.66
N LYS A 810 -6.03 -7.96 36.66
CA LYS A 810 -6.76 -8.50 35.50
C LYS A 810 -6.61 -7.52 34.32
N PRO A 811 -6.45 -8.01 33.08
CA PRO A 811 -6.50 -7.15 31.90
C PRO A 811 -7.91 -6.53 31.77
N PRO A 812 -8.04 -5.25 31.35
CA PRO A 812 -9.35 -4.63 31.17
C PRO A 812 -10.17 -5.38 30.12
N GLN A 813 -11.40 -5.78 30.44
CA GLN A 813 -12.32 -6.37 29.45
C GLN A 813 -12.78 -5.31 28.44
N VAL A 814 -13.04 -5.74 27.21
CA VAL A 814 -13.64 -4.90 26.17
C VAL A 814 -15.07 -4.59 26.56
N ILE A 815 -15.35 -3.33 26.89
CA ILE A 815 -16.73 -2.85 26.99
C ILE A 815 -17.19 -2.63 25.55
N GLY A 816 -17.87 -3.63 24.99
CA GLY A 816 -18.62 -3.42 23.76
C GLY A 816 -19.79 -2.50 24.08
N ILE A 817 -19.75 -1.27 23.59
CA ILE A 817 -20.99 -0.50 23.44
C ILE A 817 -21.78 -1.27 22.38
N THR A 818 -22.77 -2.05 22.82
CA THR A 818 -23.78 -2.58 21.91
C THR A 818 -24.34 -1.41 21.10
N PRO A 819 -24.34 -1.45 19.76
CA PRO A 819 -25.11 -0.50 18.99
C PRO A 819 -26.54 -0.52 19.51
N ASP A 820 -27.17 0.63 19.67
CA ASP A 820 -28.60 0.72 19.93
C ASP A 820 -29.33 -0.17 18.90
N HIS A 821 -29.86 -1.30 19.37
CA HIS A 821 -30.87 -2.04 18.64
C HIS A 821 -32.16 -1.24 18.72
N ASN A 822 -32.27 -0.21 17.88
CA ASN A 822 -33.53 0.34 17.39
C ASN A 822 -33.51 0.23 15.87
N LEU A 823 -33.59 -1.00 15.38
CA LEU A 823 -34.20 -1.30 14.09
C LEU A 823 -35.50 -2.03 14.40
N ASP A 824 -36.60 -1.40 14.02
CA ASP A 824 -37.97 -1.87 14.16
C ASP A 824 -38.10 -3.37 13.92
N THR A 825 -38.56 -4.08 14.94
CA THR A 825 -39.22 -5.37 14.77
C THR A 825 -40.67 -5.11 14.43
N PRO A 826 -41.19 -5.56 13.27
CA PRO A 826 -42.64 -5.59 13.09
C PRO A 826 -43.19 -6.71 13.96
N ASN A 827 -44.14 -6.32 14.82
CA ASN A 827 -44.97 -7.15 15.67
C ASN A 827 -45.24 -8.56 15.15
N ARG A 828 -45.02 -9.54 16.03
CA ARG A 828 -45.75 -10.81 16.01
C ARG A 828 -47.25 -10.50 16.19
N LEU A 829 -48.03 -10.74 15.15
CA LEU A 829 -49.46 -11.01 15.30
C LEU A 829 -49.64 -12.50 15.59
N SER A 830 -50.29 -12.76 16.71
CA SER A 830 -50.88 -14.03 17.12
C SER A 830 -51.89 -14.57 16.12
N ALA A 831 -51.91 -15.89 15.90
CA ALA A 831 -53.04 -16.80 16.13
C ALA A 831 -52.93 -18.09 15.29
N ALA A 832 -53.25 -19.21 15.96
CA ALA A 832 -53.39 -20.59 15.49
C ALA A 832 -52.10 -21.37 15.17
#